data_AF-A0A553NKM0-F1
#
_entry.id   AF-A0A553NKM0-F1
#
_cell.length_a   1.000
_cell.length_b   1.000
_cell.length_c   1.000
_cell.angle_alpha   90.00
_cell.angle_beta   90.00
_cell.angle_gamma   90.00
#
_symmetry.space_group_name_H-M   'P 1'
#
loop_
_entity.id
_entity.type
_entity.pdbx_description
1 polymer ?
#
loop_
_entity_poly.entity_id
_entity_poly.type
_entity_poly.pdbx_seq_one_letter_code
_entity_poly.pdbx_strand_id
1 'polypeptide(L)'
;MSQLYFRRTDNSSYRDRIQLRIVRAESELSVQEKSYLSAVEKGDYASVKAALEEAEIYFKININCIDPLGRTALLIAIENENLEIIELLLSFNVYVGDALLHAIRKEVVGAVELLLNHKKPSGEKQVPPVLLDKQFSDFTPDITPIILAAHTNNYEIIKMLVQKGVSVPQPHEVRCNCVECVSSSDVDSLRHSRSRLNIYRALSSPSLIALSSEDPFLTAFQLSWELQELSKVENEFKAEYEELSHQCKHFAKDLLDQTRSSRELELILNFRDDMNLLQDEANNELDRLKLAIKYRQKEFVAQPNCQQLLASRWYDEFPGWRRRHWAGKLITCVFIGLLFPLLSLCYLVAPKSRYGLFIRKPFIKFICHTASYLTFLFLLLLASQHIVSNNPDRQGPKPTTVEWMILPWVLGFIWTEIKQMWDGGFQDYIHDWWNLMDFVMNSLYLATISLKIVAYVKYSGCKPRDTWEMWHPTLVAEAVFAIANIFSSLRLISLFTANSHLGPLQISLGRMLLDILKFLFIYCLVLLAFANGLNQLYFYYENSEGMSCKGIRCERQNNAFSTLFETLQSLFWSIFGLINLYVTNVKADHKFTEFVGATMFGTYNVISLVVLLNMLIAMMNNSYQHIADHADIEWKFARTKLWMSYFEEGGTVPPPFNIIPSPKSICYLIRWIKVHVFKRRSKRTETFGTLGRRAAENVRLNHQYQELKQDISSFRYEVIGMMKGNRKSTCSNKPGTEASNGCHGDASPQYSSTLQQTSKLNDATTALQQQCSDEARVSRSCLANGSAVVITESILKARKEFPKDFRDFGLFPKNQNSLNPNQIYLLMEEADETDLDILDRGKEEKTLAGKAERDKREAKCLMEEERCVVEKSEQSVLTHEQ
;
A
#
# COMPACT_ATOMS: atom_id res chain seq x y z
N MET A 1 -31.99 -63.85 3.08
CA MET A 1 -31.72 -64.55 1.80
C MET A 1 -31.80 -63.51 0.69
N SER A 2 -30.95 -63.51 -0.34
CA SER A 2 -30.12 -64.59 -0.89
C SER A 2 -28.61 -64.38 -0.71
N GLN A 3 -27.85 -65.46 -0.93
CA GLN A 3 -26.39 -65.48 -1.03
C GLN A 3 -26.02 -66.18 -2.36
N LEU A 4 -24.82 -65.86 -2.87
CA LEU A 4 -24.01 -66.69 -3.78
C LEU A 4 -24.66 -67.26 -5.07
N TYR A 5 -24.21 -66.76 -6.22
CA TYR A 5 -23.78 -67.63 -7.32
C TYR A 5 -22.61 -66.97 -8.07
N PHE A 6 -21.39 -67.46 -7.83
CA PHE A 6 -20.15 -66.89 -8.38
C PHE A 6 -19.31 -67.96 -9.08
N ARG A 7 -19.70 -68.37 -10.30
CA ARG A 7 -18.81 -69.16 -11.18
C ARG A 7 -19.19 -69.10 -12.66
N ARG A 8 -18.35 -68.43 -13.46
CA ARG A 8 -17.94 -68.94 -14.78
C ARG A 8 -16.49 -68.60 -15.04
N THR A 9 -15.71 -69.61 -15.40
CA THR A 9 -14.30 -69.50 -15.75
C THR A 9 -14.18 -69.63 -17.26
N ASP A 10 -14.46 -68.54 -17.98
CA ASP A 10 -14.33 -68.49 -19.43
C ASP A 10 -12.95 -67.91 -19.79
N ASN A 11 -12.00 -68.80 -20.12
CA ASN A 11 -10.68 -68.43 -20.60
C ASN A 11 -10.80 -67.69 -21.94
N SER A 12 -10.67 -66.35 -21.91
CA SER A 12 -10.65 -65.51 -23.11
C SER A 12 -9.46 -64.55 -23.06
N SER A 13 -8.65 -64.58 -24.13
CA SER A 13 -7.35 -63.92 -24.21
C SER A 13 -7.45 -62.48 -24.71
N TYR A 14 -8.12 -61.60 -23.95
CA TYR A 14 -8.16 -60.16 -24.21
C TYR A 14 -7.96 -59.35 -22.92
N ARG A 15 -6.72 -58.92 -22.67
CA ARG A 15 -6.38 -57.94 -21.61
C ARG A 15 -6.34 -56.49 -22.11
N ASP A 16 -6.67 -56.26 -23.38
CA ASP A 16 -6.50 -54.97 -24.07
C ASP A 16 -7.61 -53.94 -23.79
N ARG A 17 -8.49 -54.19 -22.82
CA ARG A 17 -9.54 -53.25 -22.39
C ARG A 17 -9.58 -53.12 -20.88
N ILE A 18 -9.29 -51.92 -20.40
CA ILE A 18 -9.44 -51.54 -19.00
C ILE A 18 -10.94 -51.61 -18.65
N GLN A 19 -11.28 -52.35 -17.59
CA GLN A 19 -12.66 -52.41 -17.10
C GLN A 19 -13.02 -51.09 -16.41
N LEU A 20 -13.71 -50.21 -17.14
CA LEU A 20 -14.31 -48.99 -16.61
C LEU A 20 -15.48 -49.36 -15.68
N ARG A 21 -15.18 -49.55 -14.39
CA ARG A 21 -16.15 -49.67 -13.31
C ARG A 21 -16.28 -48.35 -12.57
N ILE A 22 -17.48 -48.06 -12.07
CA ILE A 22 -17.70 -46.94 -11.14
C ILE A 22 -16.87 -47.20 -9.87
N VAL A 23 -15.94 -46.28 -9.55
CA VAL A 23 -14.92 -46.50 -8.49
C VAL A 23 -15.46 -46.18 -7.10
N ARG A 24 -16.43 -45.28 -6.99
CA ARG A 24 -17.22 -45.00 -5.78
C ARG A 24 -18.68 -45.28 -6.10
N ALA A 25 -19.24 -46.34 -5.53
CA ALA A 25 -20.67 -46.59 -5.60
C ALA A 25 -21.38 -45.75 -4.54
N GLU A 26 -22.15 -44.77 -4.98
CA GLU A 26 -23.08 -44.00 -4.13
C GLU A 26 -24.44 -44.71 -4.05
N SER A 27 -25.33 -44.23 -3.18
CA SER A 27 -26.67 -44.81 -3.01
C SER A 27 -27.52 -44.66 -4.26
N GLU A 28 -27.87 -45.77 -4.93
CA GLU A 28 -28.73 -45.74 -6.11
C GLU A 28 -30.16 -45.31 -5.78
N LEU A 29 -30.60 -44.21 -6.36
CA LEU A 29 -31.97 -43.70 -6.24
C LEU A 29 -33.04 -44.65 -6.81
N SER A 30 -34.20 -44.68 -6.16
CA SER A 30 -35.41 -45.33 -6.65
C SER A 30 -35.83 -44.78 -8.00
N VAL A 31 -36.51 -45.60 -8.81
CA VAL A 31 -37.15 -45.16 -10.06
C VAL A 31 -38.20 -44.07 -9.77
N GLN A 32 -38.88 -44.13 -8.62
CA GLN A 32 -39.88 -43.15 -8.21
C GLN A 32 -39.24 -41.80 -7.82
N GLU A 33 -38.10 -41.84 -7.13
CA GLU A 33 -37.30 -40.65 -6.79
C GLU A 33 -36.74 -39.98 -8.05
N LYS A 34 -36.26 -40.79 -9.02
CA LYS A 34 -35.83 -40.30 -10.34
C LYS A 34 -36.96 -39.62 -11.12
N SER A 35 -38.20 -40.14 -11.08
CA SER A 35 -39.35 -39.44 -11.68
C SER A 35 -39.72 -38.15 -10.95
N TYR A 36 -39.65 -38.12 -9.63
CA TYR A 36 -39.89 -36.93 -8.81
C TYR A 36 -38.87 -35.82 -9.11
N LEU A 37 -37.57 -36.12 -9.02
CA LEU A 37 -36.50 -35.17 -9.31
C LEU A 37 -36.53 -34.69 -10.77
N SER A 38 -36.87 -35.58 -11.72
CA SER A 38 -37.06 -35.17 -13.12
C SER A 38 -38.31 -34.31 -13.36
N ALA A 39 -39.33 -34.37 -12.50
CA ALA A 39 -40.47 -33.44 -12.55
C ALA A 39 -40.08 -32.05 -11.98
N VAL A 40 -39.30 -32.02 -10.90
CA VAL A 40 -38.71 -30.79 -10.34
C VAL A 40 -37.78 -30.12 -11.36
N GLU A 41 -36.89 -30.87 -12.00
CA GLU A 41 -35.95 -30.37 -13.00
C GLU A 41 -36.65 -29.81 -14.26
N LYS A 42 -37.84 -30.35 -14.61
CA LYS A 42 -38.69 -29.84 -15.70
C LYS A 42 -39.60 -28.68 -15.30
N GLY A 43 -39.73 -28.37 -14.00
CA GLY A 43 -40.64 -27.34 -13.51
C GLY A 43 -42.12 -27.75 -13.48
N ASP A 44 -42.45 -29.05 -13.46
CA ASP A 44 -43.84 -29.51 -13.45
C ASP A 44 -44.44 -29.47 -12.02
N TYR A 45 -45.02 -28.32 -11.68
CA TYR A 45 -45.69 -28.08 -10.40
C TYR A 45 -46.77 -29.12 -10.06
N ALA A 46 -47.53 -29.62 -11.05
CA ALA A 46 -48.63 -30.55 -10.81
C ALA A 46 -48.10 -31.94 -10.44
N SER A 47 -47.14 -32.46 -11.20
CA SER A 47 -46.49 -33.76 -10.90
C SER A 47 -45.68 -33.71 -9.61
N VAL A 48 -44.98 -32.60 -9.34
CA VAL A 48 -44.23 -32.41 -8.09
C VAL A 48 -45.18 -32.37 -6.88
N LYS A 49 -46.30 -31.64 -6.97
CA LYS A 49 -47.28 -31.59 -5.90
C LYS A 49 -47.90 -32.97 -5.61
N ALA A 50 -48.30 -33.70 -6.65
CA ALA A 50 -48.85 -35.05 -6.48
C ALA A 50 -47.85 -36.01 -5.82
N ALA A 51 -46.57 -35.94 -6.19
CA ALA A 51 -45.52 -36.76 -5.58
C ALA A 51 -45.26 -36.42 -4.10
N LEU A 52 -45.44 -35.16 -3.69
CA LEU A 52 -45.34 -34.73 -2.28
C LEU A 52 -46.55 -35.21 -1.46
N GLU A 53 -47.77 -35.07 -2.00
CA GLU A 53 -48.99 -35.59 -1.36
C GLU A 53 -48.97 -37.14 -1.22
N GLU A 54 -48.43 -37.87 -2.22
CA GLU A 54 -48.22 -39.31 -2.10
C GLU A 54 -47.12 -39.69 -1.08
N ALA A 55 -46.10 -38.86 -0.91
CA ALA A 55 -45.01 -39.10 0.03
C ALA A 55 -45.47 -39.04 1.49
N GLU A 56 -46.33 -38.07 1.85
CA GLU A 56 -46.93 -37.97 3.20
C GLU A 56 -47.79 -39.20 3.55
N ILE A 57 -48.51 -39.76 2.57
CA ILE A 57 -49.44 -40.88 2.80
C ILE A 57 -48.71 -42.23 2.89
N TYR A 58 -47.67 -42.45 2.07
CA TYR A 58 -47.08 -43.78 1.88
C TYR A 58 -45.61 -43.92 2.26
N PHE A 59 -44.87 -42.85 2.53
CA PHE A 59 -43.44 -42.86 2.88
C PHE A 59 -42.52 -43.65 1.90
N LYS A 60 -42.94 -43.85 0.65
CA LYS A 60 -42.20 -44.61 -0.39
C LYS A 60 -41.13 -43.81 -1.13
N ILE A 61 -41.21 -42.48 -1.05
CA ILE A 61 -40.31 -41.53 -1.72
C ILE A 61 -39.67 -40.69 -0.62
N ASN A 62 -38.34 -40.62 -0.57
CA ASN A 62 -37.67 -39.65 0.28
C ASN A 62 -37.72 -38.27 -0.39
N ILE A 63 -38.44 -37.32 0.20
CA ILE A 63 -38.54 -35.93 -0.30
C ILE A 63 -37.15 -35.27 -0.36
N ASN A 64 -36.25 -35.68 0.54
CA ASN A 64 -34.87 -35.23 0.65
C ASN A 64 -33.87 -36.19 -0.05
N CYS A 65 -34.29 -36.89 -1.10
CA CYS A 65 -33.37 -37.66 -1.93
C CYS A 65 -32.36 -36.74 -2.66
N ILE A 66 -31.18 -37.29 -2.96
CA ILE A 66 -30.06 -36.59 -3.60
C ILE A 66 -29.76 -37.19 -4.98
N ASP A 67 -29.58 -36.35 -5.99
CA ASP A 67 -29.03 -36.74 -7.28
C ASP A 67 -27.64 -37.42 -7.11
N PRO A 68 -27.19 -38.24 -8.08
CA PRO A 68 -25.78 -38.60 -8.28
C PRO A 68 -24.84 -37.40 -8.60
N LEU A 69 -25.34 -36.18 -8.45
CA LEU A 69 -24.63 -34.90 -8.54
C LEU A 69 -24.63 -34.15 -7.19
N GLY A 70 -25.13 -34.76 -6.11
CA GLY A 70 -25.23 -34.16 -4.77
C GLY A 70 -26.37 -33.14 -4.59
N ARG A 71 -27.24 -32.95 -5.60
CA ARG A 71 -28.34 -31.97 -5.56
C ARG A 71 -29.59 -32.57 -4.88
N THR A 72 -30.24 -31.82 -3.98
CA THR A 72 -31.60 -32.13 -3.52
C THR A 72 -32.65 -31.50 -4.46
N ALA A 73 -33.91 -31.94 -4.36
CA ALA A 73 -35.03 -31.30 -5.07
C ALA A 73 -35.10 -29.77 -4.86
N LEU A 74 -34.84 -29.29 -3.64
CA LEU A 74 -34.81 -27.85 -3.35
C LEU A 74 -33.66 -27.14 -4.09
N LEU A 75 -32.47 -27.76 -4.16
CA LEU A 75 -31.34 -27.20 -4.89
C LEU A 75 -31.59 -27.13 -6.39
N ILE A 76 -32.28 -28.13 -6.98
CA ILE A 76 -32.69 -28.11 -8.39
C ILE A 76 -33.69 -26.98 -8.64
N ALA A 77 -34.69 -26.80 -7.77
CA ALA A 77 -35.67 -25.72 -7.91
C ALA A 77 -35.03 -24.31 -7.81
N ILE A 78 -34.03 -24.14 -6.94
CA ILE A 78 -33.22 -22.92 -6.81
C ILE A 78 -32.31 -22.71 -8.04
N GLU A 79 -31.67 -23.76 -8.54
CA GLU A 79 -30.79 -23.71 -9.73
C GLU A 79 -31.57 -23.34 -11.01
N ASN A 80 -32.86 -23.71 -11.08
CA ASN A 80 -33.78 -23.38 -12.16
C ASN A 80 -34.63 -22.10 -11.92
N GLU A 81 -34.35 -21.33 -10.86
CA GLU A 81 -35.06 -20.11 -10.45
C GLU A 81 -36.59 -20.26 -10.24
N ASN A 82 -37.11 -21.47 -10.06
CA ASN A 82 -38.56 -21.74 -10.02
C ASN A 82 -39.16 -21.47 -8.63
N LEU A 83 -39.55 -20.22 -8.39
CA LEU A 83 -40.10 -19.74 -7.12
C LEU A 83 -41.36 -20.51 -6.63
N GLU A 84 -42.25 -20.92 -7.55
CA GLU A 84 -43.49 -21.63 -7.21
C GLU A 84 -43.20 -23.03 -6.63
N ILE A 85 -42.21 -23.73 -7.20
CA ILE A 85 -41.76 -25.03 -6.68
C ILE A 85 -40.95 -24.86 -5.39
N ILE A 86 -40.19 -23.77 -5.23
CA ILE A 86 -39.51 -23.46 -3.96
C ILE A 86 -40.52 -23.23 -2.83
N GLU A 87 -41.58 -22.46 -3.06
CA GLU A 87 -42.66 -22.24 -2.07
C GLU A 87 -43.41 -23.54 -1.75
N LEU A 88 -43.67 -24.38 -2.74
CA LEU A 88 -44.27 -25.71 -2.58
C LEU A 88 -43.38 -26.64 -1.71
N LEU A 89 -42.09 -26.78 -2.04
CA LEU A 89 -41.16 -27.63 -1.29
C LEU A 89 -40.97 -27.13 0.16
N LEU A 90 -40.94 -25.81 0.36
CA LEU A 90 -40.83 -25.20 1.69
C LEU A 90 -42.11 -25.37 2.53
N SER A 91 -43.29 -25.34 1.92
CA SER A 91 -44.56 -25.59 2.63
C SER A 91 -44.72 -27.07 3.03
N PHE A 92 -44.18 -28.01 2.24
CA PHE A 92 -44.01 -29.43 2.62
C PHE A 92 -42.78 -29.72 3.53
N ASN A 93 -42.18 -28.69 4.16
CA ASN A 93 -41.09 -28.81 5.14
C ASN A 93 -39.85 -29.62 4.68
N VAL A 94 -39.45 -29.46 3.42
CA VAL A 94 -38.17 -30.02 2.88
C VAL A 94 -36.96 -29.65 3.76
N TYR A 95 -35.93 -30.50 3.78
CA TYR A 95 -34.67 -30.19 4.46
C TYR A 95 -33.91 -29.07 3.73
N VAL A 96 -33.95 -27.88 4.32
CA VAL A 96 -33.31 -26.68 3.75
C VAL A 96 -31.78 -26.77 3.71
N GLY A 97 -31.13 -27.46 4.66
CA GLY A 97 -29.67 -27.64 4.69
C GLY A 97 -28.88 -26.34 4.44
N ASP A 98 -27.95 -26.38 3.49
CA ASP A 98 -27.19 -25.24 3.00
C ASP A 98 -27.83 -24.52 1.78
N ALA A 99 -29.08 -24.82 1.43
CA ALA A 99 -29.75 -24.27 0.23
C ALA A 99 -29.85 -22.74 0.22
N LEU A 100 -29.85 -22.08 1.39
CA LEU A 100 -29.71 -20.62 1.48
C LEU A 100 -28.37 -20.13 0.92
N LEU A 101 -27.27 -20.84 1.17
CA LEU A 101 -25.96 -20.51 0.60
C LEU A 101 -25.95 -20.73 -0.92
N HIS A 102 -26.58 -21.80 -1.41
CA HIS A 102 -26.74 -22.03 -2.86
C HIS A 102 -27.59 -20.95 -3.55
N ALA A 103 -28.70 -20.52 -2.95
CA ALA A 103 -29.53 -19.42 -3.46
C ALA A 103 -28.77 -18.09 -3.50
N ILE A 104 -27.93 -17.82 -2.49
CA ILE A 104 -27.04 -16.65 -2.45
C ILE A 104 -25.95 -16.75 -3.53
N ARG A 105 -25.33 -17.92 -3.73
CA ARG A 105 -24.31 -18.19 -4.77
C ARG A 105 -24.86 -18.05 -6.19
N LYS A 106 -26.15 -18.34 -6.39
CA LYS A 106 -26.87 -18.15 -7.66
C LYS A 106 -27.50 -16.74 -7.79
N GLU A 107 -27.38 -15.90 -6.78
CA GLU A 107 -27.94 -14.54 -6.70
C GLU A 107 -29.49 -14.44 -6.83
N VAL A 108 -30.21 -15.53 -6.55
CA VAL A 108 -31.67 -15.62 -6.75
C VAL A 108 -32.43 -14.93 -5.60
N VAL A 109 -32.60 -13.62 -5.72
CA VAL A 109 -33.18 -12.74 -4.68
C VAL A 109 -34.52 -13.25 -4.13
N GLY A 110 -35.44 -13.69 -5.00
CA GLY A 110 -36.76 -14.20 -4.58
C GLY A 110 -36.68 -15.53 -3.79
N ALA A 111 -35.77 -16.42 -4.16
CA ALA A 111 -35.53 -17.65 -3.41
C ALA A 111 -34.92 -17.35 -2.04
N VAL A 112 -33.98 -16.40 -1.97
CA VAL A 112 -33.41 -15.92 -0.70
C VAL A 112 -34.49 -15.27 0.19
N GLU A 113 -35.41 -14.48 -0.37
CA GLU A 113 -36.51 -13.88 0.40
C GLU A 113 -37.45 -14.95 0.98
N LEU A 114 -37.88 -15.93 0.17
CA LEU A 114 -38.69 -17.06 0.62
C LEU A 114 -37.98 -17.84 1.74
N LEU A 115 -36.71 -18.19 1.55
CA LEU A 115 -35.89 -18.92 2.52
C LEU A 115 -35.64 -18.13 3.82
N LEU A 116 -35.48 -16.81 3.75
CA LEU A 116 -35.33 -15.94 4.94
C LEU A 116 -36.65 -15.65 5.66
N ASN A 117 -37.79 -15.91 5.02
CA ASN A 117 -39.13 -15.76 5.60
C ASN A 117 -39.70 -17.10 6.11
N HIS A 118 -39.18 -18.25 5.64
CA HIS A 118 -39.49 -19.58 6.16
C HIS A 118 -39.05 -19.72 7.64
N LYS A 119 -40.01 -19.69 8.55
CA LYS A 119 -39.80 -19.99 9.97
C LYS A 119 -40.08 -21.45 10.25
N LYS A 120 -39.05 -22.23 10.57
CA LYS A 120 -39.23 -23.52 11.24
C LYS A 120 -40.01 -23.33 12.56
N PRO A 121 -41.10 -24.06 12.81
CA PRO A 121 -41.82 -24.01 14.07
C PRO A 121 -41.11 -24.86 15.14
N SER A 122 -40.10 -24.30 15.81
CA SER A 122 -39.64 -24.82 17.10
C SER A 122 -39.14 -23.68 17.99
N GLY A 123 -39.45 -23.78 19.29
CA GLY A 123 -39.15 -22.74 20.26
C GLY A 123 -38.04 -23.14 21.21
N GLU A 124 -36.80 -22.74 20.90
CA GLU A 124 -35.74 -22.67 21.91
C GLU A 124 -34.73 -21.55 21.58
N LYS A 125 -34.18 -20.92 22.61
CA LYS A 125 -33.30 -19.74 22.47
C LYS A 125 -31.83 -20.16 22.29
N GLN A 126 -31.47 -20.63 21.10
CA GLN A 126 -30.07 -20.77 20.69
C GLN A 126 -29.90 -20.40 19.21
N VAL A 127 -28.66 -20.02 18.84
CA VAL A 127 -28.30 -19.75 17.44
C VAL A 127 -28.51 -21.04 16.63
N PRO A 128 -29.20 -21.01 15.48
CA PRO A 128 -29.57 -22.24 14.77
C PRO A 128 -28.36 -23.13 14.44
N PRO A 129 -28.37 -24.44 14.79
CA PRO A 129 -27.30 -25.38 14.46
C PRO A 129 -27.37 -25.79 12.98
N VAL A 130 -27.18 -24.83 12.08
CA VAL A 130 -27.16 -24.97 10.61
C VAL A 130 -25.74 -25.33 10.10
N LEU A 131 -24.79 -25.53 11.02
CA LEU A 131 -23.36 -25.74 10.75
C LEU A 131 -22.82 -27.11 11.24
N LEU A 132 -23.69 -28.08 11.52
CA LEU A 132 -23.33 -29.33 12.21
C LEU A 132 -23.61 -30.63 11.45
N ASP A 133 -24.27 -30.59 10.29
CA ASP A 133 -24.47 -31.77 9.45
C ASP A 133 -23.18 -32.06 8.65
N LYS A 134 -22.35 -32.97 9.17
CA LYS A 134 -20.99 -33.22 8.67
C LYS A 134 -20.94 -34.01 7.36
N GLN A 135 -22.06 -34.54 6.88
CA GLN A 135 -22.09 -35.55 5.83
C GLN A 135 -21.58 -35.01 4.49
N PHE A 136 -22.25 -33.99 3.94
CA PHE A 136 -21.82 -33.28 2.73
C PHE A 136 -22.38 -31.85 2.72
N SER A 137 -21.51 -30.84 2.67
CA SER A 137 -21.86 -29.48 2.24
C SER A 137 -20.82 -29.02 1.21
N ASP A 138 -21.28 -28.23 0.25
CA ASP A 138 -20.46 -27.70 -0.85
C ASP A 138 -19.67 -26.42 -0.45
N PHE A 139 -19.85 -25.97 0.80
CA PHE A 139 -19.21 -24.78 1.37
C PHE A 139 -18.28 -25.14 2.54
N THR A 140 -17.25 -24.33 2.78
CA THR A 140 -16.43 -24.48 4.00
C THR A 140 -17.23 -23.99 5.21
N PRO A 141 -17.15 -24.67 6.38
CA PRO A 141 -18.08 -24.48 7.50
C PRO A 141 -17.94 -23.14 8.24
N ASP A 142 -16.95 -22.33 7.87
CA ASP A 142 -16.76 -20.94 8.30
C ASP A 142 -17.59 -19.92 7.50
N ILE A 143 -18.15 -20.31 6.35
CA ILE A 143 -18.92 -19.43 5.47
C ILE A 143 -20.33 -19.22 6.05
N THR A 144 -20.56 -18.03 6.60
CA THR A 144 -21.92 -17.57 6.96
C THR A 144 -22.65 -16.99 5.73
N PRO A 145 -24.00 -16.94 5.72
CA PRO A 145 -24.76 -16.36 4.62
C PRO A 145 -24.36 -14.92 4.26
N ILE A 146 -23.99 -14.10 5.24
CA ILE A 146 -23.54 -12.72 5.01
C ILE A 146 -22.15 -12.66 4.38
N ILE A 147 -21.24 -13.58 4.73
CA ILE A 147 -19.91 -13.69 4.10
C ILE A 147 -20.07 -14.06 2.62
N LEU A 148 -20.89 -15.06 2.30
CA LEU A 148 -21.11 -15.47 0.91
C LEU A 148 -21.83 -14.41 0.08
N ALA A 149 -22.82 -13.70 0.65
CA ALA A 149 -23.51 -12.60 -0.03
C ALA A 149 -22.59 -11.40 -0.30
N ALA A 150 -21.63 -11.16 0.59
CA ALA A 150 -20.57 -10.18 0.38
C ALA A 150 -19.57 -10.62 -0.70
N HIS A 151 -19.26 -11.93 -0.81
CA HIS A 151 -18.41 -12.48 -1.87
C HIS A 151 -19.05 -12.36 -3.27
N THR A 152 -20.36 -12.53 -3.40
CA THR A 152 -21.08 -12.22 -4.66
C THR A 152 -21.35 -10.72 -4.85
N ASN A 153 -21.09 -9.90 -3.83
CA ASN A 153 -21.25 -8.44 -3.84
C ASN A 153 -22.68 -7.95 -4.19
N ASN A 154 -23.69 -8.82 -4.08
CA ASN A 154 -25.08 -8.51 -4.47
C ASN A 154 -25.79 -7.65 -3.42
N TYR A 155 -26.07 -6.40 -3.78
CA TYR A 155 -26.59 -5.37 -2.87
C TYR A 155 -27.93 -5.74 -2.20
N GLU A 156 -28.84 -6.38 -2.91
CA GLU A 156 -30.20 -6.67 -2.41
C GLU A 156 -30.17 -7.81 -1.39
N ILE A 157 -29.39 -8.85 -1.66
CA ILE A 157 -29.19 -9.98 -0.76
C ILE A 157 -28.52 -9.52 0.54
N ILE A 158 -27.44 -8.73 0.44
CA ILE A 158 -26.76 -8.17 1.62
C ILE A 158 -27.74 -7.28 2.41
N LYS A 159 -28.53 -6.43 1.75
CA LYS A 159 -29.53 -5.56 2.39
C LYS A 159 -30.57 -6.37 3.18
N MET A 160 -31.09 -7.47 2.63
CA MET A 160 -32.03 -8.34 3.34
C MET A 160 -31.40 -9.02 4.56
N LEU A 161 -30.16 -9.51 4.44
CA LEU A 161 -29.44 -10.16 5.55
C LEU A 161 -29.11 -9.16 6.68
N VAL A 162 -28.68 -7.95 6.34
CA VAL A 162 -28.44 -6.86 7.32
C VAL A 162 -29.75 -6.43 8.00
N GLN A 163 -30.87 -6.38 7.29
CA GLN A 163 -32.20 -6.12 7.88
C GLN A 163 -32.66 -7.24 8.85
N LYS A 164 -32.18 -8.47 8.67
CA LYS A 164 -32.42 -9.60 9.59
C LYS A 164 -31.43 -9.61 10.78
N GLY A 165 -30.51 -8.66 10.85
CA GLY A 165 -29.57 -8.48 11.97
C GLY A 165 -28.31 -9.35 11.91
N VAL A 166 -27.96 -9.91 10.75
CA VAL A 166 -26.78 -10.79 10.63
C VAL A 166 -25.48 -9.97 10.63
N SER A 167 -24.57 -10.26 11.55
CA SER A 167 -23.25 -9.63 11.67
C SER A 167 -22.13 -10.47 11.04
N VAL A 168 -21.09 -9.80 10.53
CA VAL A 168 -19.82 -10.42 10.16
C VAL A 168 -18.91 -10.39 11.40
N PRO A 169 -18.19 -11.47 11.76
CA PRO A 169 -17.21 -11.44 12.84
C PRO A 169 -16.03 -10.52 12.49
N GLN A 170 -15.47 -9.83 13.48
CA GLN A 170 -14.26 -9.04 13.27
C GLN A 170 -13.03 -9.96 13.25
N PRO A 171 -12.13 -9.85 12.25
CA PRO A 171 -10.91 -10.65 12.22
C PRO A 171 -9.95 -10.21 13.33
N HIS A 172 -9.43 -11.18 14.09
CA HIS A 172 -8.34 -10.92 15.02
C HIS A 172 -7.01 -10.74 14.25
N GLU A 173 -6.07 -9.98 14.84
CA GLU A 173 -4.71 -9.84 14.30
C GLU A 173 -4.04 -11.21 14.10
N VAL A 174 -3.18 -11.33 13.07
CA VAL A 174 -2.45 -12.58 12.75
C VAL A 174 -1.56 -13.06 13.91
N ARG A 175 -1.21 -12.17 14.86
CA ARG A 175 -0.41 -12.45 16.05
C ARG A 175 -1.23 -12.46 17.35
N CYS A 176 -2.55 -12.68 17.24
CA CYS A 176 -3.44 -12.72 18.40
C CYS A 176 -3.27 -14.02 19.20
N ASN A 177 -2.70 -13.92 20.39
CA ASN A 177 -2.49 -15.04 21.31
C ASN A 177 -3.73 -15.37 22.17
N CYS A 178 -4.95 -15.13 21.66
CA CYS A 178 -6.16 -15.52 22.39
C CYS A 178 -6.43 -17.03 22.26
N VAL A 179 -7.08 -17.61 23.27
CA VAL A 179 -7.31 -19.06 23.35
C VAL A 179 -8.04 -19.61 22.11
N GLU A 180 -9.01 -18.85 21.58
CA GLU A 180 -9.76 -19.23 20.37
C GLU A 180 -8.89 -19.25 19.10
N CYS A 181 -8.01 -18.25 18.92
CA CYS A 181 -7.06 -18.21 17.79
C CYS A 181 -6.07 -19.36 17.88
N VAL A 182 -5.45 -19.58 19.04
CA VAL A 182 -4.47 -20.65 19.26
C VAL A 182 -5.12 -22.02 19.08
N SER A 183 -6.25 -22.30 19.73
CA SER A 183 -6.92 -23.59 19.59
C SER A 183 -7.41 -23.87 18.16
N SER A 184 -7.77 -22.85 17.39
CA SER A 184 -8.17 -23.03 15.99
C SER A 184 -6.98 -23.19 15.05
N SER A 185 -5.82 -22.55 15.32
CA SER A 185 -4.60 -22.79 14.55
C SER A 185 -3.99 -24.16 14.81
N ASP A 186 -4.05 -24.64 16.06
CA ASP A 186 -3.49 -25.93 16.47
C ASP A 186 -4.34 -27.11 15.94
N VAL A 187 -5.65 -26.91 15.78
CA VAL A 187 -6.57 -27.92 15.20
C VAL A 187 -6.55 -27.91 13.67
N ASP A 188 -6.62 -26.73 13.02
CA ASP A 188 -6.56 -26.62 11.56
C ASP A 188 -6.15 -25.20 11.11
N SER A 189 -4.83 -24.98 11.02
CA SER A 189 -4.22 -23.72 10.56
C SER A 189 -4.62 -23.31 9.13
N LEU A 190 -4.98 -24.27 8.27
CA LEU A 190 -5.48 -23.99 6.92
C LEU A 190 -6.89 -23.41 6.99
N ARG A 191 -7.79 -23.97 7.80
CA ARG A 191 -9.12 -23.38 8.06
C ARG A 191 -9.02 -22.02 8.72
N HIS A 192 -8.13 -21.85 9.69
CA HIS A 192 -7.95 -20.56 10.37
C HIS A 192 -7.55 -19.45 9.39
N SER A 193 -6.53 -19.68 8.54
CA SER A 193 -6.09 -18.72 7.52
C SER A 193 -7.14 -18.52 6.42
N ARG A 194 -7.76 -19.59 5.92
CA ARG A 194 -8.87 -19.54 4.94
C ARG A 194 -10.07 -18.74 5.46
N SER A 195 -10.42 -18.88 6.74
CA SER A 195 -11.53 -18.18 7.38
C SER A 195 -11.22 -16.69 7.56
N ARG A 196 -10.01 -16.33 8.01
CA ARG A 196 -9.55 -14.92 8.04
C ARG A 196 -9.65 -14.29 6.65
N LEU A 197 -9.18 -14.98 5.60
CA LEU A 197 -9.25 -14.52 4.23
C LEU A 197 -10.71 -14.38 3.73
N ASN A 198 -11.59 -15.34 4.05
CA ASN A 198 -13.02 -15.28 3.74
C ASN A 198 -13.72 -14.08 4.42
N ILE A 199 -13.39 -13.79 5.68
CA ILE A 199 -13.89 -12.62 6.43
C ILE A 199 -13.40 -11.32 5.78
N TYR A 200 -12.10 -11.20 5.50
CA TYR A 200 -11.55 -10.01 4.84
C TYR A 200 -12.14 -9.78 3.44
N ARG A 201 -12.36 -10.84 2.65
CA ARG A 201 -13.03 -10.81 1.34
C ARG A 201 -14.50 -10.39 1.42
N ALA A 202 -15.18 -10.64 2.54
CA ALA A 202 -16.51 -10.12 2.79
C ALA A 202 -16.47 -8.63 3.16
N LEU A 203 -15.59 -8.25 4.08
CA LEU A 203 -15.43 -6.87 4.55
C LEU A 203 -14.96 -5.90 3.46
N SER A 204 -14.15 -6.36 2.49
CA SER A 204 -13.68 -5.57 1.35
C SER A 204 -14.75 -5.32 0.27
N SER A 205 -15.91 -5.99 0.34
CA SER A 205 -16.91 -5.92 -0.73
C SER A 205 -17.60 -4.53 -0.80
N PRO A 206 -17.62 -3.88 -1.99
CA PRO A 206 -18.23 -2.56 -2.17
C PRO A 206 -19.65 -2.44 -1.64
N SER A 207 -20.51 -3.45 -1.88
CA SER A 207 -21.91 -3.44 -1.45
C SER A 207 -22.07 -3.55 0.06
N LEU A 208 -21.20 -4.29 0.77
CA LEU A 208 -21.26 -4.36 2.23
C LEU A 208 -20.79 -3.04 2.84
N ILE A 209 -19.64 -2.50 2.39
CA ILE A 209 -19.13 -1.20 2.88
C ILE A 209 -20.17 -0.11 2.67
N ALA A 210 -20.84 -0.08 1.50
CA ALA A 210 -21.89 0.88 1.19
C ALA A 210 -23.16 0.75 2.07
N LEU A 211 -23.43 -0.42 2.65
CA LEU A 211 -24.57 -0.67 3.53
C LEU A 211 -24.27 -0.48 5.03
N SER A 212 -23.06 -0.83 5.48
CA SER A 212 -22.72 -0.91 6.90
C SER A 212 -21.88 0.27 7.43
N SER A 213 -21.06 0.92 6.60
CA SER A 213 -20.11 1.93 7.08
C SER A 213 -20.72 3.32 7.28
N GLU A 214 -20.21 4.06 8.27
CA GLU A 214 -20.57 5.47 8.48
C GLU A 214 -19.76 6.42 7.60
N ASP A 215 -18.46 6.20 7.40
CA ASP A 215 -17.66 6.81 6.34
C ASP A 215 -17.03 5.71 5.46
N PRO A 216 -17.54 5.47 4.25
CA PRO A 216 -16.98 4.47 3.35
C PRO A 216 -15.56 4.80 2.88
N PHE A 217 -15.14 6.07 2.87
CA PHE A 217 -13.77 6.43 2.52
C PHE A 217 -12.78 5.99 3.61
N LEU A 218 -13.04 6.34 4.87
CA LEU A 218 -12.21 5.91 6.00
C LEU A 218 -12.17 4.39 6.14
N THR A 219 -13.31 3.70 6.03
CA THR A 219 -13.36 2.23 6.06
C THR A 219 -12.56 1.60 4.91
N ALA A 220 -12.69 2.10 3.67
CA ALA A 220 -11.92 1.59 2.53
C ALA A 220 -10.42 1.89 2.65
N PHE A 221 -10.03 3.04 3.20
CA PHE A 221 -8.62 3.41 3.43
C PHE A 221 -7.98 2.53 4.51
N GLN A 222 -8.71 2.22 5.59
CA GLN A 222 -8.23 1.32 6.65
C GLN A 222 -8.12 -0.12 6.17
N LEU A 223 -9.19 -0.69 5.60
CA LEU A 223 -9.17 -2.06 5.06
C LEU A 223 -8.09 -2.25 3.99
N SER A 224 -7.99 -1.34 3.02
CA SER A 224 -6.94 -1.45 1.99
C SER A 224 -5.52 -1.34 2.55
N TRP A 225 -5.31 -0.65 3.68
CA TRP A 225 -4.02 -0.60 4.38
C TRP A 225 -3.75 -1.90 5.15
N GLU A 226 -4.72 -2.40 5.91
CA GLU A 226 -4.61 -3.68 6.64
C GLU A 226 -4.31 -4.82 5.69
N LEU A 227 -5.10 -4.98 4.62
CA LEU A 227 -4.89 -5.99 3.56
C LEU A 227 -3.50 -5.87 2.92
N GLN A 228 -2.97 -4.64 2.76
CA GLN A 228 -1.65 -4.39 2.19
C GLN A 228 -0.49 -4.70 3.15
N GLU A 229 -0.73 -4.72 4.47
CA GLU A 229 0.25 -5.16 5.47
C GLU A 229 0.16 -6.68 5.68
N LEU A 230 -1.06 -7.23 5.74
CA LEU A 230 -1.33 -8.67 5.79
C LEU A 230 -0.68 -9.41 4.61
N SER A 231 -0.69 -8.84 3.40
CA SER A 231 -0.01 -9.41 2.22
C SER A 231 1.52 -9.51 2.33
N LYS A 232 2.13 -8.97 3.40
CA LYS A 232 3.55 -9.13 3.75
C LYS A 232 3.78 -10.06 4.94
N VAL A 233 2.72 -10.35 5.71
CA VAL A 233 2.75 -11.23 6.88
C VAL A 233 2.40 -12.66 6.48
N GLU A 234 1.34 -12.83 5.69
CA GLU A 234 0.94 -14.10 5.07
C GLU A 234 1.40 -14.09 3.60
N ASN A 235 2.51 -14.78 3.32
CA ASN A 235 3.14 -14.78 1.98
C ASN A 235 2.38 -15.67 0.99
N GLU A 236 1.68 -16.66 1.52
CA GLU A 236 0.98 -17.74 0.82
C GLU A 236 -0.25 -17.20 0.07
N PHE A 237 -1.05 -16.36 0.75
CA PHE A 237 -2.24 -15.71 0.19
C PHE A 237 -1.99 -14.26 -0.25
N LYS A 238 -0.72 -13.86 -0.39
CA LYS A 238 -0.31 -12.49 -0.74
C LYS A 238 -1.08 -11.93 -1.94
N ALA A 239 -1.24 -12.71 -3.00
CA ALA A 239 -1.91 -12.26 -4.23
C ALA A 239 -3.39 -11.92 -3.99
N GLU A 240 -4.12 -12.75 -3.24
CA GLU A 240 -5.53 -12.49 -2.89
C GLU A 240 -5.64 -11.23 -2.01
N TYR A 241 -4.77 -11.08 -1.00
CA TYR A 241 -4.77 -9.86 -0.17
C TYR A 241 -4.41 -8.59 -0.95
N GLU A 242 -3.51 -8.65 -1.94
CA GLU A 242 -3.20 -7.51 -2.81
C GLU A 242 -4.35 -7.17 -3.77
N GLU A 243 -5.08 -8.17 -4.28
CA GLU A 243 -6.30 -7.99 -5.08
C GLU A 243 -7.42 -7.33 -4.26
N LEU A 244 -7.74 -7.83 -3.06
CA LEU A 244 -8.76 -7.24 -2.17
C LEU A 244 -8.38 -5.82 -1.73
N SER A 245 -7.09 -5.58 -1.49
CA SER A 245 -6.55 -4.24 -1.22
C SER A 245 -6.75 -3.31 -2.43
N HIS A 246 -6.59 -3.82 -3.65
CA HIS A 246 -6.86 -3.08 -4.89
C HIS A 246 -8.36 -2.80 -5.09
N GLN A 247 -9.22 -3.76 -4.79
CA GLN A 247 -10.68 -3.60 -4.84
C GLN A 247 -11.15 -2.44 -3.95
N CYS A 248 -10.64 -2.35 -2.72
CA CYS A 248 -10.94 -1.26 -1.78
C CYS A 248 -10.42 0.10 -2.27
N LYS A 249 -9.20 0.17 -2.83
CA LYS A 249 -8.62 1.40 -3.43
C LYS A 249 -9.47 1.89 -4.61
N HIS A 250 -9.88 0.98 -5.49
CA HIS A 250 -10.69 1.29 -6.66
C HIS A 250 -12.10 1.75 -6.27
N PHE A 251 -12.74 1.09 -5.29
CA PHE A 251 -14.04 1.50 -4.75
C PHE A 251 -14.01 2.93 -4.19
N ALA A 252 -12.97 3.30 -3.41
CA ALA A 252 -12.83 4.66 -2.90
C ALA A 252 -12.64 5.70 -4.02
N LYS A 253 -11.92 5.33 -5.09
CA LYS A 253 -11.73 6.16 -6.29
C LYS A 253 -13.03 6.30 -7.11
N ASP A 254 -13.80 5.24 -7.30
CA ASP A 254 -15.09 5.27 -8.01
C ASP A 254 -16.16 6.07 -7.26
N LEU A 255 -16.15 6.00 -5.93
CA LEU A 255 -17.04 6.79 -5.07
C LEU A 255 -16.74 8.29 -5.15
N LEU A 256 -15.46 8.68 -5.27
CA LEU A 256 -15.07 10.07 -5.54
C LEU A 256 -15.38 10.50 -6.99
N ASP A 257 -15.58 9.56 -7.91
CA ASP A 257 -16.00 9.88 -9.29
C ASP A 257 -17.48 10.24 -9.42
N GLN A 258 -18.29 9.94 -8.39
CA GLN A 258 -19.71 10.35 -8.35
C GLN A 258 -19.92 11.80 -7.90
N THR A 259 -18.88 12.55 -7.50
CA THR A 259 -19.02 13.97 -7.14
C THR A 259 -19.33 14.81 -8.37
N ARG A 260 -20.46 15.52 -8.36
CA ARG A 260 -20.97 16.34 -9.48
C ARG A 260 -20.60 17.82 -9.36
N SER A 261 -20.41 18.30 -8.14
CA SER A 261 -20.06 19.70 -7.86
C SER A 261 -18.69 19.83 -7.20
N SER A 262 -17.94 20.89 -7.54
CA SER A 262 -16.67 21.19 -6.87
C SER A 262 -16.85 21.42 -5.37
N ARG A 263 -18.03 21.87 -4.93
CA ARG A 263 -18.36 22.03 -3.50
C ARG A 263 -18.47 20.68 -2.77
N GLU A 264 -18.97 19.65 -3.44
CA GLU A 264 -19.08 18.29 -2.87
C GLU A 264 -17.69 17.69 -2.68
N LEU A 265 -16.86 17.83 -3.72
CA LEU A 265 -15.45 17.44 -3.71
C LEU A 265 -14.65 18.21 -2.64
N GLU A 266 -14.85 19.52 -2.51
CA GLU A 266 -14.25 20.34 -1.45
C GLU A 266 -14.71 19.92 -0.05
N LEU A 267 -16.00 19.60 0.14
CA LEU A 267 -16.51 19.09 1.42
C LEU A 267 -15.86 17.75 1.79
N ILE A 268 -15.80 16.79 0.85
CA ILE A 268 -15.18 15.47 1.08
C ILE A 268 -13.69 15.61 1.37
N LEU A 269 -12.94 16.36 0.55
CA LEU A 269 -11.48 16.44 0.69
C LEU A 269 -11.04 17.23 1.94
N ASN A 270 -11.86 18.16 2.44
CA ASN A 270 -11.59 18.89 3.69
C ASN A 270 -12.23 18.24 4.94
N PHE A 271 -12.91 17.10 4.83
CA PHE A 271 -13.62 16.49 5.97
C PHE A 271 -12.66 15.86 7.00
N ARG A 272 -12.80 16.22 8.28
CA ARG A 272 -11.97 15.76 9.41
C ARG A 272 -12.84 15.30 10.58
N ASP A 273 -12.48 14.18 11.21
CA ASP A 273 -13.27 13.51 12.25
C ASP A 273 -13.04 14.03 13.69
N ASP A 274 -12.03 14.89 13.92
CA ASP A 274 -11.60 15.28 15.27
C ASP A 274 -12.53 16.29 15.96
N MET A 275 -12.92 15.98 17.20
CA MET A 275 -13.61 16.91 18.11
C MET A 275 -12.65 17.90 18.81
N ASN A 276 -11.36 17.91 18.44
CA ASN A 276 -10.30 18.68 19.09
C ASN A 276 -10.27 20.16 18.65
N LEU A 277 -11.34 20.89 18.99
CA LEU A 277 -11.65 22.31 18.71
C LEU A 277 -10.62 23.38 19.16
N LEU A 278 -9.41 23.00 19.58
CA LEU A 278 -8.45 23.87 20.29
C LEU A 278 -7.12 24.10 19.57
N GLN A 279 -6.88 23.46 18.42
CA GLN A 279 -5.66 23.62 17.65
C GLN A 279 -5.99 24.12 16.22
N ASP A 280 -5.26 25.16 15.82
CA ASP A 280 -5.16 25.75 14.47
C ASP A 280 -6.39 26.46 13.87
N GLU A 281 -6.39 27.78 13.99
CA GLU A 281 -7.28 28.74 13.30
C GLU A 281 -6.86 28.94 11.82
N ALA A 282 -6.40 27.88 11.14
CA ALA A 282 -5.55 27.95 9.95
C ALA A 282 -6.10 27.24 8.69
N ASN A 283 -7.35 27.53 8.34
CA ASN A 283 -7.97 27.23 7.04
C ASN A 283 -8.30 25.76 6.74
N ASN A 284 -8.98 25.56 5.60
CA ASN A 284 -9.37 24.26 5.05
C ASN A 284 -8.14 23.61 4.38
N GLU A 285 -7.42 22.73 5.08
CA GLU A 285 -6.15 22.14 4.62
C GLU A 285 -6.26 20.73 3.98
N LEU A 286 -7.41 20.37 3.42
CA LEU A 286 -7.62 19.10 2.69
C LEU A 286 -7.26 17.85 3.53
N ASP A 287 -7.68 17.80 4.80
CA ASP A 287 -7.29 16.76 5.76
C ASP A 287 -7.59 15.32 5.29
N ARG A 288 -8.74 15.08 4.63
CA ARG A 288 -9.08 13.76 4.06
C ARG A 288 -8.09 13.35 2.97
N LEU A 289 -7.52 14.31 2.25
CA LEU A 289 -6.49 14.08 1.23
C LEU A 289 -5.11 13.86 1.84
N LYS A 290 -4.74 14.57 2.92
CA LYS A 290 -3.55 14.25 3.72
C LYS A 290 -3.65 12.80 4.25
N LEU A 291 -4.82 12.39 4.74
CA LEU A 291 -5.11 11.03 5.21
C LEU A 291 -5.03 9.99 4.07
N ALA A 292 -5.60 10.28 2.89
CA ALA A 292 -5.50 9.42 1.70
C ALA A 292 -4.05 9.22 1.24
N ILE A 293 -3.22 10.27 1.32
CA ILE A 293 -1.78 10.20 1.04
C ILE A 293 -1.07 9.29 2.06
N LYS A 294 -1.39 9.40 3.35
CA LYS A 294 -0.84 8.53 4.42
C LYS A 294 -1.16 7.06 4.17
N TYR A 295 -2.43 6.74 3.85
CA TYR A 295 -2.87 5.38 3.47
C TYR A 295 -2.51 4.98 2.02
N ARG A 296 -1.65 5.73 1.33
CA ARG A 296 -1.08 5.41 0.00
C ARG A 296 -2.13 5.18 -1.09
N GLN A 297 -3.24 5.92 -1.04
CA GLN A 297 -4.40 5.81 -1.93
C GLN A 297 -4.14 6.46 -3.30
N LYS A 298 -3.22 5.86 -4.07
CA LYS A 298 -2.71 6.39 -5.35
C LYS A 298 -3.81 6.78 -6.34
N GLU A 299 -4.78 5.89 -6.55
CA GLU A 299 -5.85 6.08 -7.54
C GLU A 299 -6.81 7.21 -7.15
N PHE A 300 -7.27 7.22 -5.90
CA PHE A 300 -8.12 8.26 -5.31
C PHE A 300 -7.50 9.65 -5.48
N VAL A 301 -6.20 9.76 -5.23
CA VAL A 301 -5.46 11.03 -5.41
C VAL A 301 -5.31 11.37 -6.91
N ALA A 302 -5.09 10.39 -7.78
CA ALA A 302 -4.87 10.60 -9.22
C ALA A 302 -6.15 10.92 -10.02
N GLN A 303 -7.33 10.76 -9.42
CA GLN A 303 -8.65 11.01 -10.01
C GLN A 303 -8.75 12.42 -10.63
N PRO A 304 -9.30 12.58 -11.86
CA PRO A 304 -9.25 13.87 -12.58
C PRO A 304 -9.87 15.05 -11.83
N ASN A 305 -10.98 14.84 -11.10
CA ASN A 305 -11.67 15.91 -10.39
C ASN A 305 -10.83 16.43 -9.21
N CYS A 306 -10.31 15.51 -8.38
CA CYS A 306 -9.33 15.81 -7.33
C CYS A 306 -8.11 16.56 -7.89
N GLN A 307 -7.54 16.09 -9.00
CA GLN A 307 -6.40 16.75 -9.66
C GLN A 307 -6.73 18.13 -10.26
N GLN A 308 -7.99 18.38 -10.64
CA GLN A 308 -8.43 19.70 -11.07
C GLN A 308 -8.53 20.70 -9.92
N LEU A 309 -9.06 20.28 -8.76
CA LEU A 309 -9.10 21.12 -7.54
C LEU A 309 -7.68 21.42 -7.02
N LEU A 310 -6.82 20.41 -7.00
CA LEU A 310 -5.41 20.58 -6.65
C LEU A 310 -4.70 21.56 -7.59
N ALA A 311 -4.98 21.49 -8.90
CA ALA A 311 -4.41 22.40 -9.88
C ALA A 311 -4.95 23.83 -9.78
N SER A 312 -6.23 24.04 -9.43
CA SER A 312 -6.76 25.41 -9.22
C SER A 312 -6.15 26.05 -7.97
N ARG A 313 -6.02 25.28 -6.88
CA ARG A 313 -5.35 25.69 -5.63
C ARG A 313 -3.85 25.93 -5.82
N TRP A 314 -3.18 25.12 -6.64
CA TRP A 314 -1.76 25.29 -6.95
C TRP A 314 -1.48 26.59 -7.70
N TYR A 315 -2.33 26.92 -8.67
CA TYR A 315 -2.21 28.14 -9.49
C TYR A 315 -3.04 29.32 -8.97
N ASP A 316 -3.48 29.30 -7.69
CA ASP A 316 -4.25 30.33 -6.96
C ASP A 316 -4.38 31.66 -7.73
N GLU A 317 -5.50 31.87 -8.44
CA GLU A 317 -5.81 33.10 -9.19
C GLU A 317 -4.70 33.65 -10.12
N PHE A 318 -3.95 32.79 -10.83
CA PHE A 318 -3.15 33.22 -11.99
C PHE A 318 -3.97 33.08 -13.28
N PRO A 319 -4.72 34.14 -13.72
CA PRO A 319 -5.61 34.04 -14.85
C PRO A 319 -4.87 33.62 -16.13
N GLY A 320 -5.36 32.54 -16.74
CA GLY A 320 -4.84 32.03 -18.01
C GLY A 320 -3.47 31.33 -17.93
N TRP A 321 -2.89 31.02 -16.76
CA TRP A 321 -1.58 30.34 -16.69
C TRP A 321 -1.54 29.06 -17.56
N ARG A 322 -2.55 28.19 -17.45
CA ARG A 322 -2.69 26.98 -18.29
C ARG A 322 -2.65 27.32 -19.80
N ARG A 323 -3.29 28.42 -20.23
CA ARG A 323 -3.42 28.86 -21.63
C ARG A 323 -2.13 29.46 -22.25
N ARG A 324 -1.12 29.84 -21.45
CA ARG A 324 0.12 30.45 -21.97
C ARG A 324 0.98 29.45 -22.75
N HIS A 325 1.60 29.91 -23.83
CA HIS A 325 2.63 29.14 -24.56
C HIS A 325 3.83 28.81 -23.65
N TRP A 326 4.55 27.72 -23.93
CA TRP A 326 5.63 27.22 -23.07
C TRP A 326 6.75 28.25 -22.85
N ALA A 327 7.13 29.00 -23.89
CA ALA A 327 8.13 30.06 -23.78
C ALA A 327 7.69 31.20 -22.85
N GLY A 328 6.40 31.58 -22.88
CA GLY A 328 5.85 32.59 -21.97
C GLY A 328 5.79 32.12 -20.51
N LYS A 329 5.55 30.82 -20.29
CA LYS A 329 5.69 30.19 -18.97
C LYS A 329 7.14 30.21 -18.50
N LEU A 330 8.08 29.81 -19.34
CA LEU A 330 9.53 29.81 -19.03
C LEU A 330 10.05 31.21 -18.66
N ILE A 331 9.79 32.22 -19.50
CA ILE A 331 10.22 33.61 -19.24
C ILE A 331 9.68 34.12 -17.91
N THR A 332 8.41 33.84 -17.59
CA THR A 332 7.81 34.31 -16.32
C THR A 332 8.29 33.52 -15.10
N CYS A 333 8.55 32.21 -15.23
CA CYS A 333 9.23 31.44 -14.18
C CYS A 333 10.66 31.94 -13.92
N VAL A 334 11.43 32.25 -14.97
CA VAL A 334 12.80 32.80 -14.85
C VAL A 334 12.76 34.19 -14.20
N PHE A 335 11.83 35.06 -14.59
CA PHE A 335 11.67 36.39 -13.99
C PHE A 335 11.33 36.34 -12.49
N ILE A 336 10.38 35.48 -12.09
CA ILE A 336 10.05 35.24 -10.68
C ILE A 336 11.24 34.61 -9.94
N GLY A 337 11.95 33.68 -10.60
CA GLY A 337 13.14 33.02 -10.09
C GLY A 337 14.27 34.00 -9.79
N LEU A 338 14.58 34.94 -10.67
CA LEU A 338 15.60 35.98 -10.44
C LEU A 338 15.19 36.96 -9.32
N LEU A 339 13.89 37.18 -9.12
CA LEU A 339 13.35 38.06 -8.07
C LEU A 339 13.25 37.39 -6.69
N PHE A 340 13.62 36.11 -6.54
CA PHE A 340 13.45 35.37 -5.28
C PHE A 340 14.04 36.05 -4.01
N PRO A 341 15.20 36.75 -4.03
CA PRO A 341 15.76 37.35 -2.83
C PRO A 341 14.93 38.55 -2.35
N LEU A 342 14.49 39.38 -3.29
CA LEU A 342 13.66 40.55 -3.03
C LEU A 342 12.26 40.16 -2.54
N LEU A 343 11.66 39.12 -3.13
CA LEU A 343 10.37 38.59 -2.68
C LEU A 343 10.46 37.98 -1.26
N SER A 344 11.54 37.24 -0.97
CA SER A 344 11.78 36.65 0.35
C SER A 344 12.00 37.72 1.43
N LEU A 345 12.80 38.75 1.13
CA LEU A 345 13.05 39.86 2.04
C LEU A 345 11.77 40.69 2.31
N CYS A 346 10.98 40.98 1.27
CA CYS A 346 9.68 41.64 1.40
C CYS A 346 8.70 40.88 2.30
N TYR A 347 8.70 39.54 2.25
CA TYR A 347 7.89 38.72 3.15
C TYR A 347 8.39 38.76 4.60
N LEU A 348 9.71 38.70 4.81
CA LEU A 348 10.30 38.74 6.15
C LEU A 348 10.02 40.08 6.87
N VAL A 349 10.17 41.19 6.15
CA VAL A 349 9.91 42.54 6.68
C VAL A 349 8.41 42.83 6.79
N ALA A 350 7.61 42.45 5.78
CA ALA A 350 6.20 42.81 5.69
C ALA A 350 5.31 41.65 5.18
N PRO A 351 5.03 40.62 6.01
CA PRO A 351 4.28 39.41 5.61
C PRO A 351 2.78 39.61 5.37
N LYS A 352 2.28 40.85 5.47
CA LYS A 352 0.94 41.30 5.06
C LYS A 352 0.95 42.22 3.82
N SER A 353 2.11 42.52 3.25
CA SER A 353 2.22 43.33 2.03
C SER A 353 1.70 42.57 0.80
N ARG A 354 1.44 43.28 -0.31
CA ARG A 354 1.03 42.64 -1.59
C ARG A 354 2.04 41.59 -2.06
N TYR A 355 3.34 41.85 -1.92
CA TYR A 355 4.40 40.89 -2.24
C TYR A 355 4.52 39.75 -1.20
N GLY A 356 4.26 40.03 0.09
CA GLY A 356 4.16 39.02 1.13
C GLY A 356 2.98 38.05 0.93
N LEU A 357 1.87 38.52 0.35
CA LEU A 357 0.76 37.67 -0.10
C LEU A 357 1.09 36.91 -1.40
N PHE A 358 1.93 37.48 -2.27
CA PHE A 358 2.34 36.85 -3.52
C PHE A 358 3.20 35.59 -3.30
N ILE A 359 4.18 35.62 -2.39
CA ILE A 359 5.03 34.44 -2.10
C ILE A 359 4.31 33.35 -1.29
N ARG A 360 3.18 33.66 -0.63
CA ARG A 360 2.33 32.63 0.00
C ARG A 360 1.75 31.67 -1.04
N LYS A 361 1.50 32.13 -2.28
CA LYS A 361 0.92 31.28 -3.34
C LYS A 361 1.86 30.09 -3.60
N PRO A 362 1.37 28.84 -3.57
CA PRO A 362 2.20 27.64 -3.49
C PRO A 362 3.11 27.46 -4.71
N PHE A 363 2.62 27.78 -5.92
CA PHE A 363 3.45 27.79 -7.13
C PHE A 363 4.61 28.81 -7.07
N ILE A 364 4.44 29.97 -6.43
CA ILE A 364 5.50 30.96 -6.24
C ILE A 364 6.48 30.49 -5.18
N LYS A 365 5.99 29.92 -4.07
CA LYS A 365 6.80 29.25 -3.03
C LYS A 365 7.74 28.23 -3.68
N PHE A 366 7.22 27.33 -4.53
CA PHE A 366 7.99 26.33 -5.28
C PHE A 366 9.05 26.94 -6.22
N ILE A 367 8.71 27.99 -6.99
CA ILE A 367 9.70 28.68 -7.85
C ILE A 367 10.81 29.32 -7.01
N CYS A 368 10.49 29.97 -5.88
CA CYS A 368 11.50 30.63 -5.05
C CYS A 368 12.44 29.63 -4.36
N HIS A 369 11.94 28.49 -3.87
CA HIS A 369 12.78 27.40 -3.37
C HIS A 369 13.66 26.79 -4.48
N THR A 370 13.08 26.50 -5.64
CA THR A 370 13.81 25.95 -6.81
C THR A 370 14.91 26.90 -7.30
N ALA A 371 14.60 28.20 -7.44
CA ALA A 371 15.56 29.21 -7.86
C ALA A 371 16.69 29.37 -6.85
N SER A 372 16.39 29.35 -5.54
CA SER A 372 17.42 29.38 -4.51
C SER A 372 18.34 28.16 -4.58
N TYR A 373 17.77 26.95 -4.76
CA TYR A 373 18.55 25.72 -4.90
C TYR A 373 19.46 25.77 -6.13
N LEU A 374 18.98 26.29 -7.27
CA LEU A 374 19.79 26.51 -8.46
C LEU A 374 20.91 27.54 -8.22
N THR A 375 20.66 28.60 -7.43
CA THR A 375 21.73 29.55 -7.06
C THR A 375 22.75 28.95 -6.09
N PHE A 376 22.34 28.05 -5.18
CA PHE A 376 23.25 27.28 -4.33
C PHE A 376 24.18 26.39 -5.18
N LEU A 377 23.62 25.63 -6.12
CA LEU A 377 24.42 24.82 -7.05
C LEU A 377 25.33 25.68 -7.94
N PHE A 378 24.88 26.86 -8.38
CA PHE A 378 25.71 27.81 -9.10
C PHE A 378 26.88 28.33 -8.23
N LEU A 379 26.66 28.58 -6.94
CA LEU A 379 27.73 28.94 -6.00
C LEU A 379 28.70 27.77 -5.76
N LEU A 380 28.24 26.51 -5.75
CA LEU A 380 29.14 25.33 -5.71
C LEU A 380 29.98 25.20 -6.99
N LEU A 381 29.38 25.44 -8.17
CA LEU A 381 30.11 25.47 -9.44
C LEU A 381 31.09 26.65 -9.54
N LEU A 382 30.82 27.77 -8.86
CA LEU A 382 31.74 28.90 -8.76
C LEU A 382 32.85 28.62 -7.73
N ALA A 383 32.56 27.90 -6.65
CA ALA A 383 33.53 27.50 -5.63
C ALA A 383 34.65 26.57 -6.16
N SER A 384 34.40 25.82 -7.23
CA SER A 384 35.43 25.00 -7.89
C SER A 384 36.29 25.78 -8.89
N GLN A 385 35.96 27.04 -9.21
CA GLN A 385 36.76 27.86 -10.12
C GLN A 385 37.94 28.50 -9.38
N HIS A 386 39.15 28.37 -9.97
CA HIS A 386 40.39 28.94 -9.44
C HIS A 386 40.35 30.45 -9.16
N ILE A 387 39.39 31.18 -9.73
CA ILE A 387 39.15 32.62 -9.52
C ILE A 387 38.98 32.98 -8.04
N VAL A 388 38.45 32.07 -7.20
CA VAL A 388 38.20 32.33 -5.76
C VAL A 388 38.85 31.32 -4.84
N SER A 389 39.74 30.47 -5.36
CA SER A 389 40.47 29.50 -4.53
C SER A 389 41.60 30.18 -3.73
N ASN A 390 41.82 29.73 -2.50
CA ASN A 390 43.01 30.11 -1.74
C ASN A 390 44.28 29.46 -2.33
N ASN A 391 45.46 29.95 -1.97
CA ASN A 391 46.74 29.30 -2.30
C ASN A 391 46.68 27.79 -1.93
N PRO A 392 46.92 26.86 -2.87
CA PRO A 392 46.69 25.42 -2.65
C PRO A 392 47.65 24.80 -1.62
N ASP A 393 48.82 25.42 -1.44
CA ASP A 393 49.91 25.00 -0.55
C ASP A 393 49.77 25.51 0.89
N ARG A 394 48.54 25.80 1.32
CA ARG A 394 48.24 26.23 2.70
C ARG A 394 47.39 25.20 3.42
N GLN A 395 47.92 24.64 4.50
CA GLN A 395 47.16 23.82 5.44
C GLN A 395 46.26 24.72 6.30
N GLY A 396 45.03 24.26 6.57
CA GLY A 396 44.02 25.06 7.30
C GLY A 396 43.71 26.42 6.65
N PRO A 397 43.38 26.50 5.34
CA PRO A 397 43.06 27.77 4.70
C PRO A 397 41.80 28.39 5.31
N LYS A 398 41.80 29.72 5.47
CA LYS A 398 40.59 30.46 5.89
C LYS A 398 39.46 30.21 4.88
N PRO A 399 38.19 30.04 5.29
CA PRO A 399 37.09 29.85 4.35
C PRO A 399 37.02 30.99 3.32
N THR A 400 36.81 30.63 2.05
CA THR A 400 36.71 31.60 0.94
C THR A 400 35.44 32.45 1.08
N THR A 401 35.37 33.56 0.35
CA THR A 401 34.13 34.37 0.29
C THR A 401 32.92 33.56 -0.19
N VAL A 402 33.13 32.61 -1.10
CA VAL A 402 32.08 31.71 -1.60
C VAL A 402 31.67 30.68 -0.55
N GLU A 403 32.61 30.16 0.25
CA GLU A 403 32.28 29.28 1.39
C GLU A 403 31.46 30.02 2.47
N TRP A 404 31.80 31.29 2.75
CA TRP A 404 30.99 32.15 3.61
C TRP A 404 29.59 32.43 3.03
N MET A 405 29.43 32.48 1.71
CA MET A 405 28.13 32.55 1.06
C MET A 405 27.37 31.21 1.11
N ILE A 406 28.05 30.07 1.00
CA ILE A 406 27.46 28.72 1.02
C ILE A 406 26.91 28.36 2.41
N LEU A 407 27.59 28.75 3.49
CA LEU A 407 27.27 28.36 4.87
C LEU A 407 25.81 28.67 5.29
N PRO A 408 25.23 29.86 4.98
CA PRO A 408 23.81 30.14 5.19
C PRO A 408 22.81 29.25 4.40
N TRP A 409 23.18 28.65 3.28
CA TRP A 409 22.32 27.66 2.63
C TRP A 409 22.39 26.31 3.36
N VAL A 410 23.60 25.84 3.69
CA VAL A 410 23.82 24.58 4.42
C VAL A 410 23.10 24.58 5.76
N LEU A 411 23.26 25.63 6.58
CA LEU A 411 22.52 25.77 7.83
C LEU A 411 20.99 25.89 7.61
N GLY A 412 20.56 26.46 6.49
CA GLY A 412 19.15 26.55 6.10
C GLY A 412 18.55 25.20 5.71
N PHE A 413 19.30 24.32 5.03
CA PHE A 413 18.89 22.95 4.75
C PHE A 413 18.82 22.12 6.03
N ILE A 414 19.86 22.15 6.88
CA ILE A 414 19.88 21.46 8.17
C ILE A 414 18.69 21.87 9.05
N TRP A 415 18.36 23.17 9.13
CA TRP A 415 17.20 23.64 9.87
C TRP A 415 15.86 23.16 9.27
N THR A 416 15.79 23.05 7.94
CA THR A 416 14.61 22.54 7.23
C THR A 416 14.39 21.04 7.50
N GLU A 417 15.46 20.23 7.45
CA GLU A 417 15.41 18.80 7.78
C GLU A 417 15.04 18.55 9.25
N ILE A 418 15.65 19.29 10.18
CA ILE A 418 15.32 19.20 11.61
C ILE A 418 13.84 19.50 11.85
N LYS A 419 13.28 20.50 11.16
CA LYS A 419 11.85 20.80 11.22
C LYS A 419 11.01 19.68 10.59
N GLN A 420 11.38 19.17 9.41
CA GLN A 420 10.62 18.12 8.73
C GLN A 420 10.58 16.81 9.55
N MET A 421 11.69 16.44 10.19
CA MET A 421 11.75 15.31 11.13
C MET A 421 10.90 15.53 12.39
N TRP A 422 10.80 16.77 12.88
CA TRP A 422 9.97 17.12 14.04
C TRP A 422 8.47 17.07 13.72
N ASP A 423 8.06 17.66 12.59
CA ASP A 423 6.65 17.80 12.22
C ASP A 423 6.06 16.49 11.65
N GLY A 424 6.85 15.71 10.90
CA GLY A 424 6.41 14.44 10.28
C GLY A 424 6.73 13.17 11.08
N GLY A 425 7.69 13.22 12.00
CA GLY A 425 8.16 12.05 12.75
C GLY A 425 9.11 11.14 11.96
N PHE A 426 9.95 10.40 12.70
CA PHE A 426 11.09 9.65 12.16
C PHE A 426 10.72 8.52 11.18
N GLN A 427 9.62 7.81 11.42
CA GLN A 427 9.23 6.62 10.65
C GLN A 427 8.76 6.98 9.23
N ASP A 428 7.87 7.97 9.12
CA ASP A 428 7.39 8.46 7.82
C ASP A 428 8.49 9.25 7.08
N TYR A 429 9.43 9.87 7.81
CA TYR A 429 10.60 10.54 7.23
C TYR A 429 11.54 9.55 6.50
N ILE A 430 11.95 8.46 7.16
CA ILE A 430 12.89 7.46 6.59
C ILE A 430 12.32 6.73 5.36
N HIS A 431 10.99 6.57 5.27
CA HIS A 431 10.38 5.87 4.15
C HIS A 431 10.48 6.65 2.80
N ASP A 432 10.80 7.95 2.81
CA ASP A 432 11.07 8.68 1.57
C ASP A 432 12.57 8.72 1.26
N TRP A 433 12.99 8.04 0.18
CA TRP A 433 14.39 7.93 -0.23
C TRP A 433 15.06 9.29 -0.48
N TRP A 434 14.29 10.33 -0.84
CA TRP A 434 14.80 11.68 -0.98
C TRP A 434 15.21 12.30 0.37
N ASN A 435 14.44 12.06 1.43
CA ASN A 435 14.77 12.52 2.78
C ASN A 435 16.05 11.84 3.28
N LEU A 436 16.20 10.53 3.04
CA LEU A 436 17.43 9.80 3.38
C LEU A 436 18.64 10.35 2.61
N MET A 437 18.46 10.72 1.34
CA MET A 437 19.50 11.35 0.52
C MET A 437 19.87 12.76 1.03
N ASP A 438 18.90 13.57 1.45
CA ASP A 438 19.16 14.89 2.05
C ASP A 438 19.81 14.78 3.42
N PHE A 439 19.44 13.79 4.24
CA PHE A 439 20.10 13.50 5.51
C PHE A 439 21.59 13.15 5.30
N VAL A 440 21.88 12.27 4.32
CA VAL A 440 23.27 11.96 3.92
C VAL A 440 24.00 13.22 3.44
N MET A 441 23.42 13.98 2.51
CA MET A 441 24.00 15.25 2.02
C MET A 441 24.32 16.23 3.16
N ASN A 442 23.39 16.47 4.07
CA ASN A 442 23.56 17.40 5.19
C ASN A 442 24.58 16.89 6.23
N SER A 443 24.64 15.58 6.49
CA SER A 443 25.68 14.98 7.35
C SER A 443 27.09 15.14 6.77
N LEU A 444 27.26 15.00 5.45
CA LEU A 444 28.53 15.22 4.76
C LEU A 444 28.93 16.71 4.78
N TYR A 445 27.98 17.64 4.65
CA TYR A 445 28.26 19.06 4.85
C TYR A 445 28.65 19.40 6.31
N LEU A 446 27.99 18.81 7.31
CA LEU A 446 28.40 18.95 8.71
C LEU A 446 29.80 18.40 8.98
N ALA A 447 30.14 17.23 8.42
CA ALA A 447 31.48 16.66 8.49
C ALA A 447 32.53 17.54 7.78
N THR A 448 32.19 18.13 6.63
CA THR A 448 33.04 19.10 5.93
C THR A 448 33.34 20.32 6.81
N ILE A 449 32.31 20.90 7.42
CA ILE A 449 32.43 22.09 8.27
C ILE A 449 33.27 21.77 9.53
N SER A 450 33.02 20.65 10.20
CA SER A 450 33.78 20.27 11.39
C SER A 450 35.26 19.99 11.07
N LEU A 451 35.56 19.27 9.99
CA LEU A 451 36.93 19.03 9.54
C LEU A 451 37.65 20.32 9.12
N LYS A 452 36.97 21.27 8.44
CA LYS A 452 37.56 22.58 8.12
C LYS A 452 37.84 23.43 9.36
N ILE A 453 36.96 23.41 10.37
CA ILE A 453 37.20 24.09 11.65
C ILE A 453 38.40 23.45 12.38
N VAL A 454 38.47 22.12 12.45
CA VAL A 454 39.62 21.41 13.07
C VAL A 454 40.92 21.71 12.33
N ALA A 455 40.90 21.74 10.99
CA ALA A 455 42.06 22.10 10.17
C ALA A 455 42.52 23.54 10.46
N TYR A 456 41.60 24.51 10.46
CA TYR A 456 41.88 25.93 10.71
C TYR A 456 42.41 26.20 12.13
N VAL A 457 41.92 25.47 13.14
CA VAL A 457 42.36 25.63 14.54
C VAL A 457 43.72 24.99 14.81
N LYS A 458 44.03 23.83 14.19
CA LYS A 458 45.27 23.08 14.47
C LYS A 458 46.43 23.35 13.50
N TYR A 459 46.16 23.75 12.26
CA TYR A 459 47.16 23.87 11.20
C TYR A 459 47.19 25.29 10.62
N SER A 460 48.35 25.94 10.68
CA SER A 460 48.58 27.29 10.13
C SER A 460 49.88 27.36 9.31
N GLY A 461 50.22 26.24 8.65
CA GLY A 461 51.45 26.09 7.88
C GLY A 461 51.23 26.27 6.37
N CYS A 462 52.18 26.95 5.71
CA CYS A 462 52.35 26.84 4.26
C CYS A 462 53.31 25.67 3.98
N LYS A 463 52.82 24.63 3.29
CA LYS A 463 53.58 23.45 2.86
C LYS A 463 53.05 23.03 1.49
N PRO A 464 53.90 22.72 0.49
CA PRO A 464 53.43 22.30 -0.83
C PRO A 464 52.53 21.07 -0.71
N ARG A 465 51.41 21.04 -1.44
CA ARG A 465 50.35 20.01 -1.30
C ARG A 465 50.89 18.58 -1.33
N ASP A 466 51.85 18.32 -2.21
CA ASP A 466 52.46 16.99 -2.41
C ASP A 466 53.22 16.44 -1.19
N THR A 467 53.51 17.30 -0.20
CA THR A 467 54.18 16.94 1.06
C THR A 467 53.23 16.73 2.24
N TRP A 468 51.91 16.70 2.00
CA TRP A 468 50.91 16.49 3.04
C TRP A 468 50.70 14.99 3.33
N GLU A 469 50.37 14.68 4.58
CA GLU A 469 49.99 13.33 4.99
C GLU A 469 48.67 12.90 4.33
N MET A 470 48.57 11.62 3.93
CA MET A 470 47.42 11.09 3.16
C MET A 470 46.05 11.34 3.83
N TRP A 471 45.99 11.30 5.17
CA TRP A 471 44.78 11.52 5.97
C TRP A 471 44.67 12.96 6.52
N HIS A 472 45.43 13.93 5.98
CA HIS A 472 45.42 15.31 6.47
C HIS A 472 43.99 15.90 6.42
N PRO A 473 43.48 16.52 7.51
CA PRO A 473 42.06 16.90 7.62
C PRO A 473 41.52 17.79 6.49
N THR A 474 42.35 18.63 5.87
CA THR A 474 41.96 19.45 4.71
C THR A 474 41.65 18.59 3.48
N LEU A 475 42.41 17.52 3.21
CA LEU A 475 42.16 16.62 2.07
C LEU A 475 40.88 15.81 2.28
N VAL A 476 40.66 15.31 3.50
CA VAL A 476 39.43 14.60 3.87
C VAL A 476 38.23 15.53 3.77
N ALA A 477 38.34 16.79 4.21
CA ALA A 477 37.28 17.79 4.07
C ALA A 477 36.96 18.11 2.61
N GLU A 478 37.96 18.24 1.74
CA GLU A 478 37.78 18.46 0.29
C GLU A 478 37.10 17.26 -0.38
N ALA A 479 37.50 16.03 -0.05
CA ALA A 479 36.88 14.81 -0.58
C ALA A 479 35.41 14.66 -0.13
N VAL A 480 35.14 14.86 1.16
CA VAL A 480 33.77 14.83 1.71
C VAL A 480 32.91 15.95 1.12
N PHE A 481 33.47 17.15 0.91
CA PHE A 481 32.77 18.25 0.23
C PHE A 481 32.43 17.91 -1.22
N ALA A 482 33.36 17.31 -1.98
CA ALA A 482 33.10 16.86 -3.34
C ALA A 482 31.96 15.83 -3.41
N ILE A 483 31.92 14.87 -2.48
CA ILE A 483 30.84 13.87 -2.38
C ILE A 483 29.51 14.54 -2.01
N ALA A 484 29.50 15.47 -1.04
CA ALA A 484 28.30 16.24 -0.69
C ALA A 484 27.75 17.06 -1.88
N ASN A 485 28.65 17.65 -2.67
CA ASN A 485 28.30 18.39 -3.87
C ASN A 485 27.67 17.49 -4.96
N ILE A 486 28.16 16.25 -5.13
CA ILE A 486 27.53 15.25 -6.01
C ILE A 486 26.09 14.93 -5.56
N PHE A 487 25.86 14.66 -4.27
CA PHE A 487 24.50 14.43 -3.78
C PHE A 487 23.59 15.66 -4.00
N SER A 488 24.10 16.87 -3.78
CA SER A 488 23.32 18.09 -4.03
C SER A 488 22.95 18.30 -5.51
N SER A 489 23.85 17.99 -6.44
CA SER A 489 23.53 18.11 -7.87
C SER A 489 22.50 17.07 -8.31
N LEU A 490 22.59 15.84 -7.77
CA LEU A 490 21.63 14.77 -8.02
C LEU A 490 20.22 15.06 -7.46
N ARG A 491 20.09 15.82 -6.36
CA ARG A 491 18.79 16.18 -5.77
C ARG A 491 17.88 16.95 -6.73
N LEU A 492 18.42 17.61 -7.76
CA LEU A 492 17.64 18.23 -8.85
C LEU A 492 16.68 17.24 -9.54
N ILE A 493 17.03 15.95 -9.62
CA ILE A 493 16.22 14.91 -10.30
C ILE A 493 14.82 14.82 -9.68
N SER A 494 14.69 15.04 -8.36
CA SER A 494 13.41 15.05 -7.65
C SER A 494 12.43 16.13 -8.16
N LEU A 495 12.95 17.27 -8.65
CA LEU A 495 12.13 18.38 -9.17
C LEU A 495 11.48 18.05 -10.51
N PHE A 496 11.96 17.02 -11.22
CA PHE A 496 11.36 16.54 -12.46
C PHE A 496 9.94 15.99 -12.26
N THR A 497 9.57 15.57 -11.04
CA THR A 497 8.19 15.19 -10.68
C THR A 497 7.17 16.30 -10.92
N ALA A 498 7.58 17.58 -10.90
CA ALA A 498 6.70 18.71 -11.19
C ALA A 498 6.41 18.89 -12.69
N ASN A 499 7.21 18.29 -13.59
CA ASN A 499 7.07 18.39 -15.04
C ASN A 499 6.27 17.22 -15.61
N SER A 500 5.35 17.48 -16.55
CA SER A 500 4.52 16.47 -17.20
C SER A 500 5.27 15.48 -18.09
N HIS A 501 6.43 15.87 -18.63
CA HIS A 501 7.19 14.99 -19.54
C HIS A 501 8.28 14.19 -18.84
N LEU A 502 8.90 14.75 -17.80
CA LEU A 502 9.99 14.08 -17.08
C LEU A 502 9.51 13.31 -15.83
N GLY A 503 8.34 13.65 -15.29
CA GLY A 503 7.80 13.03 -14.07
C GLY A 503 7.58 11.53 -14.17
N PRO A 504 6.78 11.01 -15.13
CA PRO A 504 6.56 9.57 -15.29
C PRO A 504 7.86 8.79 -15.54
N LEU A 505 8.78 9.35 -16.33
CA LEU A 505 10.10 8.76 -16.64
C LEU A 505 11.00 8.67 -15.40
N GLN A 506 10.98 9.69 -14.53
CA GLN A 506 11.72 9.68 -13.27
C GLN A 506 11.14 8.65 -12.29
N ILE A 507 9.81 8.52 -12.23
CA ILE A 507 9.13 7.56 -11.34
C ILE A 507 9.36 6.11 -11.78
N SER A 508 9.36 5.80 -13.08
CA SER A 508 9.67 4.45 -13.57
C SER A 508 11.13 4.07 -13.32
N LEU A 509 12.08 4.98 -13.60
CA LEU A 509 13.50 4.80 -13.28
C LEU A 509 13.71 4.51 -11.77
N GLY A 510 13.09 5.31 -10.90
CA GLY A 510 13.19 5.15 -9.44
C GLY A 510 12.64 3.83 -8.90
N ARG A 511 11.83 3.10 -9.69
CA ARG A 511 11.29 1.79 -9.32
C ARG A 511 12.08 0.63 -9.89
N MET A 512 12.49 0.71 -11.15
CA MET A 512 13.45 -0.25 -11.72
C MET A 512 14.73 -0.34 -10.88
N LEU A 513 15.12 0.75 -10.20
CA LEU A 513 16.22 0.75 -9.23
C LEU A 513 16.10 -0.34 -8.16
N LEU A 514 14.90 -0.67 -7.68
CA LEU A 514 14.70 -1.72 -6.68
C LEU A 514 14.94 -3.12 -7.26
N ASP A 515 14.69 -3.34 -8.56
CA ASP A 515 15.01 -4.60 -9.24
C ASP A 515 16.50 -4.68 -9.60
N ILE A 516 17.08 -3.56 -10.04
CA ILE A 516 18.54 -3.41 -10.25
C ILE A 516 19.29 -3.73 -8.95
N LEU A 517 18.82 -3.29 -7.78
CA LEU A 517 19.46 -3.60 -6.49
C LEU A 517 19.37 -5.09 -6.11
N LYS A 518 18.25 -5.78 -6.40
CA LYS A 518 18.14 -7.25 -6.23
C LYS A 518 19.14 -7.97 -7.13
N PHE A 519 19.27 -7.53 -8.38
CA PHE A 519 20.21 -8.10 -9.34
C PHE A 519 21.67 -7.82 -8.97
N LEU A 520 21.96 -6.60 -8.48
CA LEU A 520 23.29 -6.20 -8.02
C LEU A 520 23.80 -7.11 -6.90
N PHE A 521 22.93 -7.59 -6.01
CA PHE A 521 23.30 -8.57 -4.98
C PHE A 521 23.83 -9.89 -5.58
N ILE A 522 23.17 -10.43 -6.62
CA ILE A 522 23.63 -11.63 -7.33
C ILE A 522 24.98 -11.36 -8.00
N TYR A 523 25.14 -10.20 -8.66
CA TYR A 523 26.40 -9.79 -9.24
C TYR A 523 27.53 -9.65 -8.19
N CYS A 524 27.26 -9.06 -7.03
CA CYS A 524 28.24 -8.94 -5.94
C CYS A 524 28.71 -10.32 -5.42
N LEU A 525 27.83 -11.32 -5.35
CA LEU A 525 28.22 -12.70 -5.01
C LEU A 525 29.15 -13.31 -6.06
N VAL A 526 28.89 -13.09 -7.35
CA VAL A 526 29.77 -13.54 -8.45
C VAL A 526 31.13 -12.83 -8.41
N LEU A 527 31.15 -11.50 -8.24
CA LEU A 527 32.37 -10.73 -8.11
C LEU A 527 33.20 -11.14 -6.88
N LEU A 528 32.57 -11.41 -5.73
CA LEU A 528 33.26 -11.95 -4.54
C LEU A 528 33.83 -13.36 -4.78
N ALA A 529 33.09 -14.25 -5.45
CA ALA A 529 33.54 -15.61 -5.75
C ALA A 529 34.77 -15.61 -6.67
N PHE A 530 34.73 -14.84 -7.77
CA PHE A 530 35.87 -14.70 -8.67
C PHE A 530 37.04 -13.92 -8.04
N ALA A 531 36.76 -12.94 -7.17
CA ALA A 531 37.82 -12.23 -6.45
C ALA A 531 38.57 -13.14 -5.49
N ASN A 532 37.86 -13.98 -4.73
CA ASN A 532 38.50 -14.98 -3.87
C ASN A 532 39.36 -15.95 -4.69
N GLY A 533 38.85 -16.44 -5.83
CA GLY A 533 39.58 -17.35 -6.72
C GLY A 533 40.85 -16.75 -7.33
N LEU A 534 40.77 -15.52 -7.87
CA LEU A 534 41.91 -14.85 -8.50
C LEU A 534 42.93 -14.38 -7.45
N ASN A 535 42.50 -13.82 -6.31
CA ASN A 535 43.40 -13.50 -5.21
C ASN A 535 44.14 -14.75 -4.71
N GLN A 536 43.44 -15.87 -4.52
CA GLN A 536 44.06 -17.13 -4.09
C GLN A 536 45.10 -17.68 -5.08
N LEU A 537 44.95 -17.39 -6.38
CA LEU A 537 45.89 -17.77 -7.44
C LEU A 537 47.10 -16.83 -7.52
N TYR A 538 46.89 -15.52 -7.34
CA TYR A 538 47.91 -14.49 -7.58
C TYR A 538 48.58 -13.89 -6.34
N PHE A 539 48.10 -14.20 -5.13
CA PHE A 539 48.63 -13.71 -3.85
C PHE A 539 50.16 -13.91 -3.71
N TYR A 540 50.69 -15.05 -4.16
CA TYR A 540 52.12 -15.37 -4.09
C TYR A 540 53.00 -14.58 -5.08
N TYR A 541 52.42 -13.80 -5.99
CA TYR A 541 53.12 -13.07 -7.05
C TYR A 541 53.15 -11.55 -6.82
N GLU A 542 53.23 -11.08 -5.56
CA GLU A 542 53.41 -9.64 -5.27
C GLU A 542 54.79 -9.14 -5.74
N ASN A 543 54.82 -8.56 -6.93
CA ASN A 543 56.01 -7.88 -7.47
C ASN A 543 56.10 -6.46 -6.92
N SER A 544 56.74 -6.29 -5.75
CA SER A 544 56.82 -5.01 -5.04
C SER A 544 58.10 -4.20 -5.33
N GLU A 545 59.08 -4.78 -6.02
CA GLU A 545 60.42 -4.22 -6.24
C GLU A 545 60.44 -3.15 -7.35
N GLY A 546 61.08 -2.01 -7.08
CA GLY A 546 61.40 -0.98 -8.09
C GLY A 546 60.22 -0.13 -8.63
N MET A 547 58.98 -0.51 -8.35
CA MET A 547 57.78 0.25 -8.76
C MET A 547 57.50 1.42 -7.81
N SER A 548 57.53 2.65 -8.34
CA SER A 548 57.07 3.86 -7.62
C SER A 548 55.54 3.98 -7.54
N CYS A 549 54.81 3.29 -8.41
CA CYS A 549 53.34 3.25 -8.44
C CYS A 549 52.86 1.78 -8.39
N LYS A 550 51.96 1.49 -7.44
CA LYS A 550 51.36 0.17 -7.21
C LYS A 550 49.83 0.19 -7.40
N GLY A 551 49.25 -0.92 -7.85
CA GLY A 551 47.81 -1.11 -8.01
C GLY A 551 47.28 -0.78 -9.41
N ILE A 552 46.01 -1.14 -9.65
CA ILE A 552 45.36 -1.09 -10.97
C ILE A 552 45.16 0.33 -11.52
N ARG A 553 45.31 1.36 -10.68
CA ARG A 553 45.21 2.79 -11.05
C ARG A 553 46.48 3.38 -11.66
N CYS A 554 47.58 2.63 -11.70
CA CYS A 554 48.82 3.05 -12.34
C CYS A 554 48.81 2.81 -13.85
N GLU A 555 49.55 3.60 -14.61
CA GLU A 555 49.70 3.50 -16.08
C GLU A 555 50.03 2.07 -16.57
N ARG A 556 50.89 1.35 -15.81
CA ARG A 556 51.30 -0.03 -16.11
C ARG A 556 50.44 -1.12 -15.45
N GLN A 557 49.34 -0.75 -14.78
CA GLN A 557 48.34 -1.68 -14.19
C GLN A 557 48.94 -2.83 -13.34
N ASN A 558 49.94 -2.51 -12.50
CA ASN A 558 50.71 -3.49 -11.73
C ASN A 558 49.91 -4.13 -10.58
N ASN A 559 50.16 -5.42 -10.31
CA ASN A 559 49.71 -6.16 -9.12
C ASN A 559 48.18 -6.21 -8.90
N ALA A 560 47.40 -6.21 -9.99
CA ALA A 560 45.93 -6.12 -9.97
C ALA A 560 45.21 -7.20 -9.13
N PHE A 561 45.84 -8.36 -8.92
CA PHE A 561 45.27 -9.52 -8.21
C PHE A 561 46.05 -9.93 -6.95
N SER A 562 46.97 -9.10 -6.44
CA SER A 562 47.83 -9.48 -5.30
C SER A 562 47.16 -9.33 -3.93
N THR A 563 46.05 -8.56 -3.85
CA THR A 563 45.25 -8.41 -2.63
C THR A 563 43.76 -8.47 -2.97
N LEU A 564 42.92 -8.88 -2.02
CA LEU A 564 41.49 -8.99 -2.24
C LEU A 564 40.87 -7.65 -2.64
N PHE A 565 41.33 -6.53 -2.07
CA PHE A 565 40.80 -5.20 -2.41
C PHE A 565 41.14 -4.78 -3.85
N GLU A 566 42.40 -4.90 -4.28
CA GLU A 566 42.78 -4.62 -5.67
C GLU A 566 42.12 -5.61 -6.64
N THR A 567 41.89 -6.87 -6.21
CA THR A 567 41.16 -7.87 -7.01
C THR A 567 39.69 -7.50 -7.20
N LEU A 568 39.00 -7.04 -6.15
CA LEU A 568 37.62 -6.56 -6.24
C LEU A 568 37.53 -5.29 -7.10
N GLN A 569 38.47 -4.35 -6.92
CA GLN A 569 38.55 -3.13 -7.71
C GLN A 569 38.85 -3.43 -9.19
N SER A 570 39.72 -4.40 -9.49
CA SER A 570 40.05 -4.76 -10.87
C SER A 570 38.90 -5.49 -11.56
N LEU A 571 38.27 -6.50 -10.94
CA LEU A 571 37.08 -7.15 -11.50
C LEU A 571 35.93 -6.16 -11.77
N PHE A 572 35.75 -5.14 -10.92
CA PHE A 572 34.81 -4.06 -11.17
C PHE A 572 35.17 -3.23 -12.42
N TRP A 573 36.43 -2.78 -12.57
CA TRP A 573 36.84 -2.00 -13.74
C TRP A 573 36.88 -2.82 -15.05
N SER A 574 37.01 -4.15 -14.97
CA SER A 574 36.94 -5.05 -16.12
C SER A 574 35.62 -4.96 -16.89
N ILE A 575 34.49 -4.73 -16.21
CA ILE A 575 33.17 -4.59 -16.86
C ILE A 575 33.12 -3.39 -17.81
N PHE A 576 33.88 -2.34 -17.53
CA PHE A 576 33.95 -1.14 -18.37
C PHE A 576 35.02 -1.25 -19.48
N GLY A 577 35.68 -2.41 -19.61
CA GLY A 577 36.77 -2.62 -20.58
C GLY A 577 38.05 -1.84 -20.27
N LEU A 578 38.21 -1.33 -19.04
CA LEU A 578 39.34 -0.47 -18.64
C LEU A 578 40.57 -1.24 -18.15
N ILE A 579 40.55 -2.57 -18.24
CA ILE A 579 41.65 -3.45 -17.86
C ILE A 579 42.19 -4.19 -19.07
N ASN A 580 43.51 -4.12 -19.24
CA ASN A 580 44.22 -4.82 -20.29
C ASN A 580 44.51 -6.28 -19.87
N LEU A 581 44.53 -7.20 -20.83
CA LEU A 581 44.76 -8.62 -20.55
C LEU A 581 46.11 -8.90 -19.87
N TYR A 582 47.13 -8.06 -20.06
CA TYR A 582 48.48 -8.29 -19.50
C TYR A 582 48.54 -8.29 -17.96
N VAL A 583 47.49 -7.87 -17.25
CA VAL A 583 47.45 -7.92 -15.78
C VAL A 583 47.39 -9.35 -15.21
N THR A 584 47.11 -10.36 -16.04
CA THR A 584 47.17 -11.79 -15.66
C THR A 584 48.58 -12.38 -15.76
N ASN A 585 49.54 -11.63 -16.32
CA ASN A 585 50.90 -12.12 -16.53
C ASN A 585 51.74 -11.98 -15.25
N VAL A 586 52.72 -12.85 -15.06
CA VAL A 586 53.64 -12.83 -13.90
C VAL A 586 55.09 -12.64 -14.33
N LYS A 587 55.94 -12.17 -13.41
CA LYS A 587 57.38 -11.89 -13.66
C LYS A 587 58.24 -13.16 -13.85
N ALA A 588 57.70 -14.33 -13.51
CA ALA A 588 58.33 -15.63 -13.67
C ALA A 588 57.58 -16.47 -14.72
N ASP A 589 58.27 -17.37 -15.43
CA ASP A 589 57.75 -18.16 -16.57
C ASP A 589 56.67 -19.23 -16.23
N HIS A 590 55.79 -18.96 -15.27
CA HIS A 590 54.71 -19.86 -14.83
C HIS A 590 53.48 -19.78 -15.75
N LYS A 591 53.67 -20.11 -17.03
CA LYS A 591 52.63 -20.07 -18.08
C LYS A 591 51.35 -20.83 -17.74
N PHE A 592 51.42 -21.83 -16.85
CA PHE A 592 50.24 -22.53 -16.33
C PHE A 592 49.36 -21.65 -15.44
N THR A 593 49.93 -20.91 -14.48
CA THR A 593 49.15 -20.01 -13.61
C THR A 593 48.65 -18.79 -14.37
N GLU A 594 49.42 -18.28 -15.33
CA GLU A 594 48.95 -17.25 -16.27
C GLU A 594 47.74 -17.73 -17.08
N PHE A 595 47.81 -18.93 -17.66
CA PHE A 595 46.72 -19.52 -18.44
C PHE A 595 45.46 -19.78 -17.59
N VAL A 596 45.61 -20.32 -16.38
CA VAL A 596 44.48 -20.55 -15.45
C VAL A 596 43.86 -19.22 -15.03
N GLY A 597 44.66 -18.21 -14.67
CA GLY A 597 44.17 -16.90 -14.25
C GLY A 597 43.50 -16.12 -15.39
N ALA A 598 44.07 -16.16 -16.59
CA ALA A 598 43.44 -15.60 -17.80
C ALA A 598 42.13 -16.33 -18.15
N THR A 599 42.04 -17.65 -17.91
CA THR A 599 40.81 -18.43 -18.10
C THR A 599 39.74 -18.08 -17.05
N MET A 600 40.12 -17.90 -15.78
CA MET A 600 39.22 -17.45 -14.71
C MET A 600 38.72 -16.01 -14.95
N PHE A 601 39.61 -15.11 -15.39
CA PHE A 601 39.25 -13.75 -15.78
C PHE A 601 38.37 -13.71 -17.04
N GLY A 602 38.64 -14.58 -18.02
CA GLY A 602 37.82 -14.73 -19.22
C GLY A 602 36.41 -15.25 -18.91
N THR A 603 36.30 -16.29 -18.08
CA THR A 603 35.00 -16.84 -17.64
C THR A 603 34.21 -15.85 -16.79
N TYR A 604 34.86 -15.09 -15.90
CA TYR A 604 34.24 -13.95 -15.20
C TYR A 604 33.64 -12.92 -16.16
N ASN A 605 34.39 -12.52 -17.19
CA ASN A 605 33.93 -11.53 -18.16
C ASN A 605 32.78 -12.07 -19.03
N VAL A 606 32.80 -13.35 -19.44
CA VAL A 606 31.66 -13.99 -20.13
C VAL A 606 30.41 -14.01 -19.23
N ILE A 607 30.54 -14.43 -17.98
CA ILE A 607 29.40 -14.46 -17.04
C ILE A 607 28.87 -13.04 -16.79
N SER A 608 29.73 -12.06 -16.58
CA SER A 608 29.32 -10.70 -16.23
C SER A 608 28.74 -9.92 -17.41
N LEU A 609 29.42 -9.94 -18.57
CA LEU A 609 29.07 -9.10 -19.72
C LEU A 609 28.11 -9.79 -20.70
N VAL A 610 28.16 -11.12 -20.85
CA VAL A 610 27.33 -11.85 -21.82
C VAL A 610 26.10 -12.46 -21.16
N VAL A 611 26.21 -12.97 -19.93
CA VAL A 611 25.06 -13.57 -19.21
C VAL A 611 24.35 -12.52 -18.36
N LEU A 612 24.99 -12.01 -17.30
CA LEU A 612 24.35 -11.17 -16.29
C LEU A 612 23.83 -9.85 -16.87
N LEU A 613 24.63 -9.13 -17.67
CA LEU A 613 24.19 -7.87 -18.29
C LEU A 613 22.96 -8.04 -19.18
N ASN A 614 22.90 -9.11 -20.00
CA ASN A 614 21.74 -9.39 -20.86
C ASN A 614 20.52 -9.82 -20.05
N MET A 615 20.70 -10.60 -18.97
CA MET A 615 19.60 -10.94 -18.06
C MET A 615 19.05 -9.70 -17.32
N LEU A 616 19.91 -8.75 -16.94
CA LEU A 616 19.50 -7.49 -16.36
C LEU A 616 18.68 -6.64 -17.35
N ILE A 617 19.11 -6.54 -18.60
CA ILE A 617 18.37 -5.83 -19.67
C ILE A 617 16.99 -6.48 -19.90
N ALA A 618 16.92 -7.82 -19.97
CA ALA A 618 15.65 -8.53 -20.10
C ALA A 618 14.71 -8.31 -18.90
N MET A 619 15.24 -8.34 -17.67
CA MET A 619 14.48 -8.07 -16.44
C MET A 619 13.98 -6.63 -16.39
N MET A 620 14.82 -5.65 -16.75
CA MET A 620 14.45 -4.24 -16.80
C MET A 620 13.36 -3.97 -17.84
N ASN A 621 13.41 -4.61 -19.01
CA ASN A 621 12.37 -4.45 -20.04
C ASN A 621 10.99 -4.92 -19.55
N ASN A 622 10.93 -6.07 -18.88
CA ASN A 622 9.69 -6.60 -18.31
C ASN A 622 9.18 -5.74 -17.12
N SER A 623 10.08 -5.37 -16.20
CA SER A 623 9.78 -4.48 -15.07
C SER A 623 9.25 -3.12 -15.57
N TYR A 624 9.88 -2.54 -16.60
CA TYR A 624 9.42 -1.29 -17.22
C TYR A 624 8.00 -1.38 -17.78
N GLN A 625 7.66 -2.48 -18.48
CA GLN A 625 6.31 -2.69 -19.02
C GLN A 625 5.26 -2.68 -17.91
N HIS A 626 5.42 -3.52 -16.88
CA HIS A 626 4.50 -3.59 -15.74
C HIS A 626 4.41 -2.28 -14.93
N ILE A 627 5.51 -1.51 -14.86
CA ILE A 627 5.51 -0.19 -14.21
C ILE A 627 4.82 0.87 -15.09
N ALA A 628 4.95 0.80 -16.42
CA ALA A 628 4.43 1.80 -17.35
C ALA A 628 2.89 1.94 -17.28
N ASP A 629 2.17 0.82 -17.16
CA ASP A 629 0.71 0.78 -17.07
C ASP A 629 0.15 1.66 -15.94
N HIS A 630 0.90 1.76 -14.83
CA HIS A 630 0.49 2.51 -13.63
C HIS A 630 1.26 3.83 -13.45
N ALA A 631 2.33 4.07 -14.23
CA ALA A 631 3.27 5.18 -14.01
C ALA A 631 2.61 6.56 -13.97
N ASP A 632 1.55 6.78 -14.74
CA ASP A 632 0.86 8.07 -14.83
C ASP A 632 -0.03 8.36 -13.61
N ILE A 633 -0.62 7.35 -12.98
CA ILE A 633 -1.32 7.44 -11.68
C ILE A 633 -0.32 7.77 -10.58
N GLU A 634 0.83 7.09 -10.60
CA GLU A 634 1.82 7.16 -9.54
C GLU A 634 2.68 8.43 -9.60
N TRP A 635 2.91 8.96 -10.81
CA TRP A 635 3.40 10.31 -11.01
C TRP A 635 2.43 11.36 -10.46
N LYS A 636 1.12 11.26 -10.73
CA LYS A 636 0.12 12.20 -10.16
C LYS A 636 0.11 12.14 -8.63
N PHE A 637 0.23 10.95 -8.04
CA PHE A 637 0.39 10.79 -6.59
C PHE A 637 1.67 11.46 -6.05
N ALA A 638 2.84 11.17 -6.64
CA ALA A 638 4.12 11.77 -6.22
C ALA A 638 4.14 13.30 -6.40
N ARG A 639 3.61 13.81 -7.52
CA ARG A 639 3.41 15.24 -7.77
C ARG A 639 2.49 15.88 -6.72
N THR A 640 1.46 15.16 -6.26
CA THR A 640 0.56 15.66 -5.22
C THR A 640 1.21 15.68 -3.83
N LYS A 641 2.05 14.69 -3.49
CA LYS A 641 2.92 14.77 -2.29
C LYS A 641 3.80 16.03 -2.34
N LEU A 642 4.42 16.31 -3.49
CA LEU A 642 5.22 17.53 -3.67
C LEU A 642 4.36 18.79 -3.54
N TRP A 643 3.18 18.86 -4.16
CA TRP A 643 2.31 20.04 -4.04
C TRP A 643 1.85 20.29 -2.60
N MET A 644 1.56 19.24 -1.84
CA MET A 644 1.15 19.34 -0.43
C MET A 644 2.20 20.01 0.46
N SER A 645 3.48 19.67 0.34
CA SER A 645 4.52 20.30 1.17
C SER A 645 4.71 21.80 0.89
N TYR A 646 4.24 22.30 -0.26
CA TYR A 646 4.19 23.73 -0.56
C TYR A 646 2.82 24.38 -0.30
N PHE A 647 1.76 23.65 0.05
CA PHE A 647 0.50 24.28 0.51
C PHE A 647 0.65 24.82 1.94
N GLU A 648 1.19 24.03 2.86
CA GLU A 648 1.29 24.35 4.29
C GLU A 648 2.06 25.68 4.56
N GLU A 649 1.59 26.50 5.51
CA GLU A 649 2.22 27.79 5.83
C GLU A 649 3.61 27.66 6.49
N GLY A 650 4.01 26.45 6.90
CA GLY A 650 5.19 26.18 7.71
C GLY A 650 6.56 26.42 7.04
N GLY A 651 6.63 26.47 5.71
CA GLY A 651 7.87 26.52 4.92
C GLY A 651 7.93 27.63 3.85
N THR A 652 7.38 28.80 4.16
CA THR A 652 7.18 29.91 3.18
C THR A 652 8.46 30.60 2.69
N VAL A 653 9.57 30.50 3.41
CA VAL A 653 10.82 31.22 3.11
C VAL A 653 11.91 30.23 2.69
N PRO A 654 12.57 30.41 1.52
CA PRO A 654 13.64 29.52 1.10
C PRO A 654 14.92 29.71 1.93
N PRO A 655 15.77 28.68 2.08
CA PRO A 655 17.19 28.87 2.38
C PRO A 655 17.78 29.90 1.40
N PRO A 656 18.69 30.80 1.81
CA PRO A 656 19.30 30.90 3.14
C PRO A 656 18.44 31.69 4.14
N PHE A 657 17.41 32.41 3.67
CA PHE A 657 16.63 33.36 4.47
C PHE A 657 15.80 32.69 5.59
N ASN A 658 15.56 31.36 5.50
CA ASN A 658 14.90 30.56 6.54
C ASN A 658 15.59 30.63 7.92
N ILE A 659 16.91 30.89 7.97
CA ILE A 659 17.65 31.03 9.24
C ILE A 659 17.25 32.31 10.00
N ILE A 660 16.91 33.39 9.29
CA ILE A 660 16.68 34.70 9.90
C ILE A 660 15.35 34.64 10.67
N PRO A 661 15.37 34.68 12.02
CA PRO A 661 14.20 34.33 12.80
C PRO A 661 13.16 35.45 12.71
N SER A 662 12.00 35.14 12.13
CA SER A 662 10.88 36.08 12.06
C SER A 662 10.49 36.59 13.47
N PRO A 663 10.02 37.85 13.61
CA PRO A 663 9.54 38.36 14.90
C PRO A 663 8.44 37.48 15.55
N LYS A 664 7.69 36.73 14.72
CA LYS A 664 6.71 35.73 15.19
C LYS A 664 7.38 34.49 15.78
N SER A 665 8.37 33.90 15.11
CA SER A 665 9.05 32.69 15.61
C SER A 665 9.86 32.97 16.87
N ILE A 666 10.45 34.16 17.02
CA ILE A 666 11.04 34.61 18.30
C ILE A 666 9.97 34.65 19.40
N CYS A 667 8.79 35.23 19.13
CA CYS A 667 7.69 35.27 20.10
C CYS A 667 7.15 33.87 20.45
N TYR A 668 7.06 32.96 19.48
CA TYR A 668 6.67 31.56 19.72
C TYR A 668 7.74 30.79 20.51
N LEU A 669 9.03 30.97 20.21
CA LEU A 669 10.13 30.37 20.96
C LEU A 669 10.12 30.85 22.42
N ILE A 670 9.95 32.16 22.65
CA ILE A 670 9.81 32.72 24.00
C ILE A 670 8.57 32.18 24.72
N ARG A 671 7.45 31.94 24.02
CA ARG A 671 6.25 31.29 24.57
C ARG A 671 6.50 29.81 24.92
N TRP A 672 7.16 29.06 24.04
CA TRP A 672 7.50 27.65 24.24
C TRP A 672 8.45 27.46 25.42
N ILE A 673 9.53 28.26 25.49
CA ILE A 673 10.44 28.34 26.64
C ILE A 673 9.65 28.69 27.92
N LYS A 674 8.71 29.65 27.87
CA LYS A 674 7.85 29.96 29.05
C LYS A 674 6.89 28.83 29.44
N VAL A 675 6.43 28.01 28.51
CA VAL A 675 5.57 26.84 28.81
C VAL A 675 6.39 25.71 29.44
N HIS A 676 7.56 25.36 28.89
CA HIS A 676 8.40 24.30 29.45
C HIS A 676 9.14 24.70 30.73
N VAL A 677 9.78 25.88 30.78
CA VAL A 677 10.62 26.30 31.92
C VAL A 677 9.78 26.79 33.11
N PHE A 678 8.72 27.59 32.87
CA PHE A 678 7.93 28.19 33.96
C PHE A 678 6.65 27.42 34.32
N LYS A 679 6.39 26.25 33.71
CA LYS A 679 5.24 25.35 33.97
C LYS A 679 3.85 26.01 34.05
N ARG A 680 3.68 27.23 33.54
CA ARG A 680 2.42 27.97 33.60
C ARG A 680 1.39 27.34 32.66
N ARG A 681 0.46 26.54 33.21
CA ARG A 681 -0.79 26.13 32.56
C ARG A 681 -1.66 27.35 32.27
N SER A 682 -1.32 28.07 31.22
CA SER A 682 -2.11 29.18 30.68
C SER A 682 -3.37 28.62 30.02
N LYS A 683 -4.42 28.32 30.81
CA LYS A 683 -5.77 28.08 30.29
C LYS A 683 -6.17 29.32 29.48
N ARG A 684 -6.17 29.20 28.15
CA ARG A 684 -6.54 30.26 27.20
C ARG A 684 -8.06 30.47 27.31
N THR A 685 -8.48 31.46 28.09
CA THR A 685 -9.89 31.82 28.27
C THR A 685 -10.41 32.53 27.02
N GLU A 686 -10.89 31.76 26.04
CA GLU A 686 -11.56 32.30 24.86
C GLU A 686 -13.07 32.49 25.11
N THR A 687 -13.66 33.43 24.39
CA THR A 687 -15.01 33.93 24.64
C THR A 687 -16.07 32.94 24.17
N PHE A 688 -17.02 32.57 25.04
CA PHE A 688 -18.08 31.58 24.77
C PHE A 688 -18.83 31.78 23.42
N GLY A 689 -18.97 33.02 22.96
CA GLY A 689 -19.62 33.34 21.68
C GLY A 689 -18.88 32.87 20.41
N THR A 690 -17.54 32.72 20.44
CA THR A 690 -16.82 32.13 19.30
C THR A 690 -16.98 30.61 19.27
N LEU A 691 -16.96 29.97 20.44
CA LEU A 691 -17.22 28.54 20.59
C LEU A 691 -18.64 28.18 20.12
N GLY A 692 -19.64 28.99 20.47
CA GLY A 692 -21.03 28.83 19.98
C GLY A 692 -21.16 28.91 18.45
N ARG A 693 -20.45 29.85 17.81
CA ARG A 693 -20.39 29.91 16.33
C ARG A 693 -19.68 28.70 15.74
N ARG A 694 -18.48 28.35 16.24
CA ARG A 694 -17.70 27.18 15.79
C ARG A 694 -18.50 25.87 15.91
N ALA A 695 -19.25 25.70 17.00
CA ALA A 695 -20.15 24.55 17.18
C ALA A 695 -21.32 24.56 16.20
N ALA A 696 -22.00 25.70 15.99
CA ALA A 696 -23.08 25.82 15.01
C ALA A 696 -22.60 25.63 13.56
N GLU A 697 -21.38 26.06 13.26
CA GLU A 697 -20.77 25.94 11.93
C GLU A 697 -20.31 24.50 11.65
N ASN A 698 -19.71 23.80 12.62
CA ASN A 698 -19.42 22.36 12.52
C ASN A 698 -20.70 21.51 12.48
N VAL A 699 -21.75 21.87 13.24
CA VAL A 699 -23.07 21.22 13.13
C VAL A 699 -23.68 21.46 11.75
N ARG A 700 -23.54 22.66 11.17
CA ARG A 700 -23.99 22.96 9.81
C ARG A 700 -23.17 22.22 8.74
N LEU A 701 -21.85 22.09 8.93
CA LEU A 701 -20.98 21.33 8.03
C LEU A 701 -21.33 19.83 8.08
N ASN A 702 -21.51 19.28 9.28
CA ASN A 702 -21.96 17.90 9.47
C ASN A 702 -23.38 17.68 8.94
N HIS A 703 -24.29 18.66 9.07
CA HIS A 703 -25.62 18.59 8.46
C HIS A 703 -25.52 18.58 6.92
N GLN A 704 -24.72 19.46 6.33
CA GLN A 704 -24.50 19.50 4.87
C GLN A 704 -23.76 18.26 4.35
N TYR A 705 -22.85 17.68 5.13
CA TYR A 705 -22.20 16.41 4.83
C TYR A 705 -23.17 15.23 4.99
N GLN A 706 -24.11 15.28 5.95
CA GLN A 706 -25.16 14.27 6.11
C GLN A 706 -26.25 14.38 5.02
N GLU A 707 -26.63 15.60 4.61
CA GLU A 707 -27.48 15.88 3.45
C GLU A 707 -26.80 15.33 2.18
N LEU A 708 -25.55 15.72 1.92
CA LEU A 708 -24.78 15.21 0.78
C LEU A 708 -24.59 13.68 0.82
N LYS A 709 -24.28 13.10 1.99
CA LYS A 709 -24.22 11.64 2.17
C LYS A 709 -25.58 11.00 1.89
N GLN A 710 -26.68 11.63 2.29
CA GLN A 710 -28.02 11.12 2.06
C GLN A 710 -28.44 11.24 0.59
N ASP A 711 -28.06 12.31 -0.11
CA ASP A 711 -28.27 12.51 -1.56
C ASP A 711 -27.39 11.59 -2.41
N ILE A 712 -26.12 11.40 -2.05
CA ILE A 712 -25.26 10.36 -2.63
C ILE A 712 -25.87 8.98 -2.37
N SER A 713 -26.43 8.73 -1.18
CA SER A 713 -27.06 7.44 -0.87
C SER A 713 -28.37 7.23 -1.64
N SER A 714 -29.20 8.26 -1.82
CA SER A 714 -30.47 8.17 -2.54
C SER A 714 -30.21 7.94 -4.03
N PHE A 715 -29.31 8.73 -4.63
CA PHE A 715 -28.88 8.56 -6.01
C PHE A 715 -28.14 7.23 -6.24
N ARG A 716 -27.43 6.69 -5.25
CA ARG A 716 -26.84 5.34 -5.30
C ARG A 716 -27.90 4.24 -5.48
N TYR A 717 -29.07 4.34 -4.84
CA TYR A 717 -30.17 3.39 -5.10
C TYR A 717 -30.69 3.52 -6.53
N GLU A 718 -30.73 4.74 -7.08
CA GLU A 718 -31.17 5.01 -8.46
C GLU A 718 -30.19 4.41 -9.49
N VAL A 719 -28.88 4.60 -9.33
CA VAL A 719 -27.85 4.02 -10.22
C VAL A 719 -27.84 2.49 -10.19
N ILE A 720 -27.98 1.88 -9.00
CA ILE A 720 -28.08 0.42 -8.86
C ILE A 720 -29.35 -0.09 -9.57
N GLY A 721 -30.46 0.64 -9.48
CA GLY A 721 -31.68 0.38 -10.25
C GLY A 721 -31.49 0.49 -11.76
N MET A 722 -30.77 1.52 -12.23
CA MET A 722 -30.49 1.73 -13.66
C MET A 722 -29.58 0.63 -14.24
N MET A 723 -28.57 0.16 -13.49
CA MET A 723 -27.74 -0.98 -13.91
C MET A 723 -28.56 -2.27 -14.07
N LYS A 724 -29.61 -2.48 -13.27
CA LYS A 724 -30.57 -3.58 -13.43
C LYS A 724 -31.50 -3.43 -14.65
N GLY A 725 -31.67 -2.21 -15.18
CA GLY A 725 -32.65 -1.92 -16.23
C GLY A 725 -32.37 -2.58 -17.60
N ASN A 726 -31.13 -2.95 -17.89
CA ASN A 726 -30.69 -3.33 -19.25
C ASN A 726 -30.55 -4.85 -19.49
N ARG A 727 -31.22 -5.70 -18.69
CA ARG A 727 -31.34 -7.15 -18.96
C ARG A 727 -32.81 -7.58 -19.05
N LYS A 728 -33.44 -7.39 -20.21
CA LYS A 728 -34.65 -8.12 -20.61
C LYS A 728 -34.55 -8.68 -22.03
N SER A 729 -34.52 -10.01 -22.10
CA SER A 729 -34.97 -10.86 -23.20
C SER A 729 -34.61 -10.49 -24.65
N THR A 730 -33.57 -11.13 -25.18
CA THR A 730 -33.47 -11.44 -26.62
C THR A 730 -33.49 -12.96 -26.82
N CYS A 731 -34.62 -13.51 -27.28
CA CYS A 731 -34.63 -14.86 -27.85
C CYS A 731 -35.67 -15.02 -28.97
N SER A 732 -35.20 -15.58 -30.09
CA SER A 732 -35.92 -16.26 -31.17
C SER A 732 -37.36 -15.83 -31.57
N ASN A 733 -37.48 -15.34 -32.80
CA ASN A 733 -38.20 -16.10 -33.84
C ASN A 733 -37.63 -15.83 -35.24
N LYS A 734 -37.87 -16.75 -36.18
CA LYS A 734 -37.42 -16.76 -37.60
C LYS A 734 -38.63 -17.06 -38.52
N PRO A 735 -38.49 -17.06 -39.86
CA PRO A 735 -37.95 -16.02 -40.74
C PRO A 735 -38.96 -15.66 -41.88
N GLY A 736 -38.70 -14.63 -42.69
CA GLY A 736 -39.59 -14.32 -43.83
C GLY A 736 -39.04 -13.32 -44.87
N THR A 737 -38.50 -13.87 -45.96
CA THR A 737 -38.77 -13.50 -47.38
C THR A 737 -38.54 -12.05 -47.90
N GLU A 738 -37.59 -11.94 -48.84
CA GLU A 738 -37.52 -11.08 -50.04
C GLU A 738 -37.15 -9.56 -50.02
N ALA A 739 -36.01 -9.30 -50.67
CA ALA A 739 -35.86 -8.45 -51.87
C ALA A 739 -35.58 -6.93 -51.79
N SER A 740 -34.30 -6.62 -52.09
CA SER A 740 -33.84 -5.76 -53.21
C SER A 740 -33.36 -4.31 -52.96
N ASN A 741 -32.20 -4.06 -53.60
CA ASN A 741 -31.71 -2.82 -54.22
C ASN A 741 -31.60 -1.52 -53.40
N GLY A 742 -30.35 -1.20 -53.05
CA GLY A 742 -29.89 0.13 -52.65
C GLY A 742 -29.47 1.04 -53.82
N CYS A 743 -28.71 2.09 -53.49
CA CYS A 743 -27.74 2.80 -54.35
C CYS A 743 -26.96 3.89 -53.57
N HIS A 744 -25.87 4.40 -54.15
CA HIS A 744 -24.95 5.38 -53.55
C HIS A 744 -25.43 6.85 -53.64
N GLY A 745 -24.82 7.72 -52.82
CA GLY A 745 -24.83 9.18 -52.99
C GLY A 745 -23.89 9.87 -51.98
N ASP A 746 -22.79 10.45 -52.46
CA ASP A 746 -21.75 11.10 -51.64
C ASP A 746 -21.94 12.62 -51.46
N ALA A 747 -21.16 13.17 -50.52
CA ALA A 747 -20.74 14.57 -50.40
C ALA A 747 -21.73 15.65 -49.89
N SER A 748 -21.34 16.23 -48.75
CA SER A 748 -21.70 17.55 -48.21
C SER A 748 -21.02 18.69 -49.05
N PRO A 749 -21.40 20.01 -48.96
CA PRO A 749 -21.48 20.76 -47.69
C PRO A 749 -22.41 22.03 -47.59
N GLN A 750 -22.45 22.58 -46.36
CA GLN A 750 -22.70 23.98 -45.95
C GLN A 750 -24.09 24.68 -46.10
N TYR A 751 -24.57 25.20 -44.96
CA TYR A 751 -25.20 26.52 -44.65
C TYR A 751 -25.77 27.40 -45.81
N SER A 752 -26.90 28.11 -45.67
CA SER A 752 -27.70 28.49 -44.47
C SER A 752 -29.08 29.07 -44.79
N SER A 753 -30.03 29.01 -43.83
CA SER A 753 -31.25 29.86 -43.68
C SER A 753 -32.34 29.71 -44.76
N THR A 754 -33.65 29.93 -44.54
CA THR A 754 -34.48 30.11 -43.32
C THR A 754 -35.94 29.83 -43.68
N LEU A 755 -36.72 29.14 -42.83
CA LEU A 755 -38.04 29.63 -42.37
C LEU A 755 -38.66 28.76 -41.25
N GLN A 756 -38.98 29.44 -40.16
CA GLN A 756 -40.18 29.30 -39.30
C GLN A 756 -40.99 27.98 -39.30
N GLN A 757 -40.92 27.26 -38.18
CA GLN A 757 -42.14 26.89 -37.45
C GLN A 757 -41.88 27.05 -35.94
N THR A 758 -42.74 27.76 -35.23
CA THR A 758 -42.49 28.22 -33.85
C THR A 758 -43.45 27.60 -32.83
N SER A 759 -43.06 27.69 -31.56
CA SER A 759 -43.93 27.71 -30.36
C SER A 759 -44.86 26.51 -30.12
N LYS A 760 -44.43 25.59 -29.24
CA LYS A 760 -45.20 25.07 -28.08
C LYS A 760 -44.41 24.02 -27.28
N LEU A 761 -43.53 24.44 -26.35
CA LEU A 761 -43.18 23.65 -25.14
C LEU A 761 -42.37 24.41 -24.04
N ASN A 762 -42.50 25.73 -23.90
CA ASN A 762 -41.75 26.49 -22.86
C ASN A 762 -42.57 26.86 -21.61
N ASP A 763 -43.85 26.49 -21.55
CA ASP A 763 -44.77 26.89 -20.47
C ASP A 763 -44.92 25.78 -19.40
N ALA A 764 -43.84 25.51 -18.66
CA ALA A 764 -43.83 24.49 -17.59
C ALA A 764 -42.91 24.78 -16.38
N THR A 765 -42.02 25.78 -16.43
CA THR A 765 -40.94 25.97 -15.44
C THR A 765 -40.94 27.33 -14.73
N THR A 766 -42.00 28.12 -14.88
CA THR A 766 -42.13 29.49 -14.33
C THR A 766 -43.33 29.67 -13.38
N ALA A 767 -43.63 28.65 -12.57
CA ALA A 767 -44.78 28.66 -11.64
C ALA A 767 -44.50 28.24 -10.19
N LEU A 768 -43.28 27.75 -9.84
CA LEU A 768 -42.98 27.21 -8.50
C LEU A 768 -41.74 27.83 -7.81
N GLN A 769 -41.14 28.87 -8.39
CA GLN A 769 -39.97 29.57 -7.80
C GLN A 769 -40.35 30.90 -7.11
N GLN A 770 -41.63 31.12 -6.77
CA GLN A 770 -42.10 32.44 -6.31
C GLN A 770 -43.16 32.38 -5.19
N GLN A 771 -43.10 31.35 -4.33
CA GLN A 771 -43.98 31.24 -3.15
C GLN A 771 -43.29 30.54 -1.96
N CYS A 772 -42.04 30.92 -1.66
CA CYS A 772 -41.32 30.47 -0.45
C CYS A 772 -40.43 31.60 0.13
N SER A 773 -41.06 32.75 0.38
CA SER A 773 -40.56 33.89 1.14
C SER A 773 -41.78 34.69 1.60
N ASP A 774 -41.64 35.42 2.71
CA ASP A 774 -42.69 36.27 3.31
C ASP A 774 -43.97 35.60 3.84
N GLU A 775 -43.83 34.57 4.70
CA GLU A 775 -44.85 34.35 5.75
C GLU A 775 -44.25 33.92 7.10
N ALA A 776 -43.42 34.81 7.67
CA ALA A 776 -42.75 34.60 8.97
C ALA A 776 -43.08 35.69 10.01
N ARG A 777 -44.31 36.22 10.01
CA ARG A 777 -44.82 37.19 11.00
C ARG A 777 -46.34 37.17 11.17
N VAL A 778 -46.81 36.42 12.17
CA VAL A 778 -47.86 36.79 13.16
C VAL A 778 -47.82 35.71 14.25
N SER A 779 -48.25 36.02 15.48
CA SER A 779 -48.26 35.05 16.59
C SER A 779 -49.61 35.02 17.30
N ARG A 780 -50.02 33.80 17.70
CA ARG A 780 -51.11 33.49 18.65
C ARG A 780 -52.54 33.92 18.23
N SER A 781 -53.43 32.94 18.05
CA SER A 781 -54.60 32.77 18.96
C SER A 781 -55.44 31.52 18.61
N CYS A 782 -56.21 31.08 19.61
CA CYS A 782 -57.36 30.16 19.55
C CYS A 782 -57.09 28.65 19.35
N LEU A 783 -57.86 27.85 20.09
CA LEU A 783 -57.96 26.38 20.01
C LEU A 783 -59.32 26.00 19.44
N ALA A 784 -59.45 24.80 18.86
CA ALA A 784 -60.35 23.72 19.33
C ALA A 784 -60.66 22.71 18.21
N ASN A 785 -60.66 21.41 18.57
CA ASN A 785 -61.35 20.27 17.93
C ASN A 785 -61.08 19.98 16.43
N GLY A 786 -60.79 18.75 15.99
CA GLY A 786 -60.60 17.50 16.73
C GLY A 786 -60.32 16.30 15.80
N SER A 787 -60.12 15.11 16.38
CA SER A 787 -60.07 13.79 15.73
C SER A 787 -59.19 13.60 14.47
N ALA A 788 -57.96 13.10 14.67
CA ALA A 788 -57.22 12.33 13.67
C ALA A 788 -56.38 11.22 14.34
N VAL A 789 -56.26 10.08 13.65
CA VAL A 789 -55.72 8.78 14.13
C VAL A 789 -54.33 8.86 14.78
N VAL A 790 -54.17 8.18 15.91
CA VAL A 790 -52.85 7.96 16.56
C VAL A 790 -52.08 6.85 15.85
N ILE A 791 -50.92 7.18 15.28
CA ILE A 791 -49.93 6.19 14.83
C ILE A 791 -48.88 6.04 15.95
N THR A 792 -48.85 4.87 16.59
CA THR A 792 -48.06 4.62 17.82
C THR A 792 -46.59 4.32 17.54
N GLU A 793 -45.74 5.36 17.68
CA GLU A 793 -44.43 5.47 18.38
C GLU A 793 -43.39 4.30 18.43
N SER A 794 -43.62 3.17 17.77
CA SER A 794 -42.81 1.94 17.87
C SER A 794 -41.55 1.97 16.99
N ILE A 795 -41.67 2.53 15.78
CA ILE A 795 -40.62 2.50 14.73
C ILE A 795 -39.37 3.31 15.13
N LEU A 796 -39.49 4.33 15.98
CA LEU A 796 -38.37 5.16 16.43
C LEU A 796 -37.51 4.52 17.55
N LYS A 797 -37.93 3.37 18.10
CA LYS A 797 -37.24 2.72 19.23
C LYS A 797 -36.12 1.77 18.79
N ALA A 798 -36.29 1.07 17.65
CA ALA A 798 -35.29 0.16 17.10
C ALA A 798 -33.97 0.85 16.67
N ARG A 799 -34.00 2.17 16.40
CA ARG A 799 -32.81 2.96 16.02
C ARG A 799 -31.98 3.46 17.22
N LYS A 800 -32.11 2.82 18.40
CA LYS A 800 -31.40 3.18 19.64
C LYS A 800 -30.52 2.07 20.25
N GLU A 801 -30.52 0.86 19.68
CA GLU A 801 -29.72 -0.28 20.19
C GLU A 801 -28.55 -0.68 19.25
N PHE A 802 -28.06 0.28 18.45
CA PHE A 802 -26.69 0.26 17.95
C PHE A 802 -25.81 1.12 18.87
N PRO A 803 -24.63 0.66 19.32
CA PRO A 803 -23.65 1.49 20.01
C PRO A 803 -23.26 2.69 19.13
N LYS A 804 -23.30 3.90 19.69
CA LYS A 804 -23.15 5.15 18.93
C LYS A 804 -21.75 5.74 18.89
N ASP A 805 -20.78 5.09 19.54
CA ASP A 805 -19.46 5.65 19.79
C ASP A 805 -18.35 4.67 19.38
N PHE A 806 -17.89 4.81 18.13
CA PHE A 806 -16.72 4.09 17.60
C PHE A 806 -15.37 4.62 18.15
N ARG A 807 -15.37 5.25 19.34
CA ARG A 807 -14.23 6.01 19.88
C ARG A 807 -13.71 5.55 21.25
N ASP A 808 -14.43 4.66 21.95
CA ASP A 808 -14.00 4.12 23.25
C ASP A 808 -13.38 2.70 23.16
N PHE A 809 -12.94 2.28 21.97
CA PHE A 809 -12.04 1.13 21.84
C PHE A 809 -10.59 1.58 22.03
N GLY A 810 -9.92 0.97 23.02
CA GLY A 810 -8.62 1.40 23.55
C GLY A 810 -7.41 1.12 22.64
N LEU A 811 -7.33 1.78 21.50
CA LEU A 811 -6.11 1.83 20.68
C LEU A 811 -5.02 2.60 21.44
N PHE A 812 -3.86 1.96 21.57
CA PHE A 812 -2.71 2.33 22.43
C PHE A 812 -2.92 2.20 23.96
N PRO A 813 -2.12 1.35 24.65
CA PRO A 813 -2.11 1.35 26.11
C PRO A 813 -1.47 2.65 26.64
N LYS A 814 -2.11 3.26 27.63
CA LYS A 814 -1.46 4.31 28.44
C LYS A 814 -0.40 3.65 29.32
N ASN A 815 0.86 4.10 29.22
CA ASN A 815 1.90 3.74 30.18
C ASN A 815 1.52 4.21 31.60
N GLN A 816 0.96 3.30 32.40
CA GLN A 816 0.82 3.45 33.85
C GLN A 816 1.85 2.55 34.54
N ASN A 817 3.09 3.05 34.62
CA ASN A 817 4.13 2.44 35.44
C ASN A 817 3.79 2.60 36.93
N SER A 818 3.02 1.67 37.51
CA SER A 818 2.86 1.57 38.97
C SER A 818 2.31 0.20 39.40
N LEU A 819 3.20 -0.78 39.59
CA LEU A 819 2.99 -1.92 40.48
C LEU A 819 4.35 -2.41 40.98
N ASN A 820 4.42 -2.75 42.27
CA ASN A 820 5.67 -3.07 42.97
C ASN A 820 6.05 -4.55 42.80
N PRO A 821 7.35 -4.90 42.86
CA PRO A 821 7.77 -6.29 42.96
C PRO A 821 7.54 -6.82 44.39
N ASN A 822 6.85 -7.96 44.51
CA ASN A 822 7.09 -9.05 45.48
C ASN A 822 5.95 -10.08 45.42
N GLN A 823 6.25 -11.30 45.90
CA GLN A 823 5.39 -12.50 45.91
C GLN A 823 5.15 -13.14 44.51
N ILE A 824 5.23 -14.47 44.34
CA ILE A 824 5.61 -15.55 45.27
C ILE A 824 6.35 -16.66 44.49
N TYR A 825 7.26 -17.38 45.16
CA TYR A 825 7.98 -18.57 44.66
C TYR A 825 7.34 -19.86 45.25
N LEU A 826 7.80 -21.04 44.81
CA LEU A 826 7.35 -22.42 45.17
C LEU A 826 6.23 -22.96 44.25
N LEU A 827 6.22 -24.23 43.82
CA LEU A 827 7.04 -25.41 44.18
C LEU A 827 7.41 -26.27 42.94
N MET A 828 8.20 -27.35 43.15
CA MET A 828 8.69 -28.31 42.14
C MET A 828 8.02 -29.71 42.31
N GLU A 829 8.45 -30.70 41.49
CA GLU A 829 8.21 -32.18 41.65
C GLU A 829 6.75 -32.62 41.37
N GLU A 830 6.35 -33.79 40.82
CA GLU A 830 6.89 -35.08 40.29
C GLU A 830 5.81 -35.61 39.27
N ALA A 831 5.86 -36.69 38.44
CA ALA A 831 6.83 -37.63 37.82
C ALA A 831 5.99 -38.71 37.05
N ASP A 832 6.38 -39.51 36.04
CA ASP A 832 7.52 -39.52 35.07
C ASP A 832 7.22 -40.44 33.84
N GLU A 833 8.22 -40.70 32.99
CA GLU A 833 8.40 -41.75 31.94
C GLU A 833 7.19 -42.53 31.32
N THR A 834 7.11 -42.54 29.97
CA THR A 834 7.07 -43.80 29.17
C THR A 834 7.34 -43.52 27.68
N ASP A 835 7.76 -44.55 26.92
CA ASP A 835 8.62 -44.39 25.74
C ASP A 835 8.02 -44.90 24.39
N LEU A 836 8.61 -44.43 23.30
CA LEU A 836 8.65 -44.96 21.91
C LEU A 836 7.42 -44.92 20.95
N ASP A 837 7.73 -44.38 19.76
CA ASP A 837 7.24 -44.71 18.41
C ASP A 837 5.79 -44.36 17.97
N ILE A 838 5.53 -43.84 16.74
CA ILE A 838 6.40 -43.70 15.55
C ILE A 838 5.96 -42.53 14.62
N LEU A 839 6.89 -42.05 13.78
CA LEU A 839 6.69 -41.14 12.62
C LEU A 839 6.18 -39.69 12.85
N ASP A 840 7.12 -38.77 13.04
CA ASP A 840 7.31 -37.68 12.05
C ASP A 840 8.81 -37.56 11.72
N ARG A 841 9.16 -37.33 10.46
CA ARG A 841 10.55 -37.43 9.99
C ARG A 841 10.82 -36.60 8.73
N GLY A 842 11.39 -35.40 8.91
CA GLY A 842 12.08 -34.71 7.81
C GLY A 842 11.95 -33.18 7.76
N LYS A 843 12.38 -32.45 8.80
CA LYS A 843 12.69 -31.01 8.66
C LYS A 843 13.75 -30.44 9.61
N GLU A 844 13.92 -30.98 10.82
CA GLU A 844 14.90 -30.45 11.80
C GLU A 844 16.38 -30.80 11.51
N GLU A 845 16.64 -31.84 10.72
CA GLU A 845 17.99 -32.38 10.47
C GLU A 845 19.01 -31.37 9.94
N LYS A 846 18.59 -30.26 9.32
CA LYS A 846 19.51 -29.25 8.76
C LYS A 846 19.91 -28.16 9.73
N THR A 847 19.13 -27.91 10.79
CA THR A 847 19.40 -26.83 11.75
C THR A 847 20.27 -27.30 12.91
N LEU A 848 20.13 -28.55 13.37
CA LEU A 848 21.02 -29.13 14.37
C LEU A 848 22.42 -29.44 13.82
N ALA A 849 22.53 -29.92 12.57
CA ALA A 849 23.82 -30.31 11.99
C ALA A 849 24.86 -29.18 12.02
N GLY A 850 24.48 -27.97 11.59
CA GLY A 850 25.37 -26.79 11.60
C GLY A 850 25.71 -26.23 12.98
N LYS A 851 24.98 -26.64 14.02
CA LYS A 851 25.29 -26.32 15.43
C LYS A 851 26.24 -27.36 16.02
N ALA A 852 25.92 -28.64 15.85
CA ALA A 852 26.77 -29.75 16.27
C ALA A 852 28.16 -29.75 15.59
N GLU A 853 28.29 -29.25 14.35
CA GLU A 853 29.61 -29.04 13.72
C GLU A 853 30.41 -27.88 14.31
N ARG A 854 29.76 -26.86 14.87
CA ARG A 854 30.44 -25.74 15.53
C ARG A 854 30.93 -26.16 16.91
N ASP A 855 30.03 -26.75 17.69
CA ASP A 855 30.31 -27.24 19.04
C ASP A 855 31.42 -28.32 19.00
N LYS A 856 31.44 -29.20 17.98
CA LYS A 856 32.54 -30.15 17.73
C LYS A 856 33.87 -29.51 17.31
N ARG A 857 33.88 -28.33 16.69
CA ARG A 857 35.12 -27.62 16.33
C ARG A 857 35.70 -26.90 17.55
N GLU A 858 34.85 -26.25 18.34
CA GLU A 858 35.27 -25.60 19.60
C GLU A 858 35.79 -26.63 20.61
N ALA A 859 35.09 -27.76 20.78
CA ALA A 859 35.58 -28.88 21.59
C ALA A 859 36.89 -29.50 21.06
N LYS A 860 37.12 -29.51 19.73
CA LYS A 860 38.36 -30.04 19.16
C LYS A 860 39.56 -29.10 19.37
N CYS A 861 39.36 -27.78 19.29
CA CYS A 861 40.40 -26.81 19.64
C CYS A 861 40.83 -26.95 21.11
N LEU A 862 39.88 -27.05 22.04
CA LEU A 862 40.17 -27.23 23.47
C LEU A 862 40.95 -28.54 23.74
N MET A 863 40.56 -29.64 23.09
CA MET A 863 41.26 -30.94 23.17
C MET A 863 42.64 -30.97 22.47
N GLU A 864 42.94 -29.98 21.63
CA GLU A 864 44.27 -29.77 21.02
C GLU A 864 45.14 -28.83 21.87
N GLU A 865 44.55 -27.82 22.54
CA GLU A 865 45.25 -27.00 23.54
C GLU A 865 45.68 -27.81 24.78
N GLU A 866 44.77 -28.60 25.37
CA GLU A 866 45.12 -29.47 26.51
C GLU A 866 46.25 -30.45 26.16
N ARG A 867 46.21 -31.04 24.95
CA ARG A 867 47.25 -31.96 24.47
C ARG A 867 48.61 -31.26 24.32
N CYS A 868 48.62 -30.03 23.82
CA CYS A 868 49.85 -29.24 23.67
C CYS A 868 50.41 -28.75 25.02
N VAL A 869 49.58 -28.69 26.07
CA VAL A 869 50.04 -28.50 27.46
C VAL A 869 50.63 -29.79 28.04
N VAL A 870 50.00 -30.94 27.80
CA VAL A 870 50.51 -32.25 28.26
C VAL A 870 51.86 -32.59 27.62
N GLU A 871 52.02 -32.47 26.30
CA GLU A 871 53.31 -32.74 25.63
C GLU A 871 54.45 -31.86 26.16
N LYS A 872 54.16 -30.60 26.51
CA LYS A 872 55.15 -29.70 27.15
C LYS A 872 55.49 -30.13 28.58
N SER A 873 54.54 -30.70 29.32
CA SER A 873 54.80 -31.24 30.65
C SER A 873 55.69 -32.49 30.57
N GLU A 874 55.43 -33.41 29.65
CA GLU A 874 56.23 -34.64 29.50
C GLU A 874 57.67 -34.36 29.03
N GLN A 875 57.86 -33.40 28.11
CA GLN A 875 59.21 -32.94 27.72
C GLN A 875 59.98 -32.28 28.87
N SER A 876 59.29 -31.67 29.85
CA SER A 876 59.92 -31.09 31.04
C SER A 876 60.32 -32.12 32.11
N VAL A 877 59.75 -33.33 32.06
CA VAL A 877 60.13 -34.46 32.95
C VAL A 877 61.29 -35.26 32.34
N LEU A 878 61.22 -35.54 31.03
CA LEU A 878 62.27 -36.27 30.29
C LEU A 878 63.62 -35.53 30.19
N THR A 879 63.67 -34.26 30.57
CA THR A 879 64.91 -33.46 30.66
C THR A 879 65.54 -33.48 32.06
N HIS A 880 65.01 -34.27 33.00
CA HIS A 880 65.52 -34.37 34.38
C HIS A 880 66.06 -35.76 34.78
N GLU A 881 66.03 -36.76 33.89
CA GLU A 881 66.62 -38.10 34.07
C GLU A 881 67.68 -38.45 32.99
N GLN A 882 68.58 -37.51 32.68
CA GLN A 882 69.86 -37.74 31.98
C GLN A 882 71.00 -36.96 32.63
#